data_AF-A0A7S4UXG0-F1
#
_entry.id   AF-A0A7S4UXG0-F1
#
_cell.length_a   1.000
_cell.length_b   1.000
_cell.length_c   1.000
_cell.angle_alpha   90.00
_cell.angle_beta   90.00
_cell.angle_gamma   90.00
#
_symmetry.space_group_name_H-M   'P 1'
#
loop_
_entity.id
_entity.type
_entity.pdbx_description
1 polymer ?
#
loop_
_entity_poly.entity_id
_entity_poly.type
_entity_poly.pdbx_seq_one_letter_code
_entity_poly.pdbx_strand_id
1 'polypeptide(L)'
;MAEVLALDGPGCRIELTEERGMTVKQLRGVWRHVELNADGWTDSWKGTDRRPNPDFGKALRAEEVNLYQVTEHLIRPATEARRCSFVEVVARGRQPPRWFVSHWWGEPVKDFVACVQAHASLRHLADETPYWVCAYANNQWQLALEVTENPAETSFRKAMRNADGTLSIIDVGAVTFSRIWCGFEVATTLQSDARKLYDMASTAPDTREPVVITDGLSPEDVSKGEQYGKDWQGGAQGYKLRREQCFPPHVVEMAMRVRIQDGVASVEADRIHILNSIVGALDLDGSPPSDHQAYRRVNSVLHGRFAAALYRLGLESSAVNTADLQLALRNYPCRELTLCFHECMSFGNRALAAFVEFLPTGLHSLRLDCTGCTRLTCPLLALRALSRLACLTKLALDFSRCLEIFDLSMLEGLGGIHTLTELTAEFGMCTSLACCSGLKGLTGGKAERTTGLKSVTLNLSACPCLDEAGLLQGLCALPAITSLSLDLSGSNVALSTVAVHLPATLVSLSISCVRCVNVSDLSILGCCRELPRLTALALDFAMCEKLADSSGLRVVAAAPFLASVSIDLSGCTRISKKCWKVDSVENLKALYPGSSGSASRPNSRASGCAAVRKDISLPALGPPRQSARAGRIFIGNTARMCEDLDSKGRVRWAWTFYVRGDVQHVKAVTLHLHETFKDPVRQLRGPGFEAHFRGWGTFSIQVVVAWKSGGELRTVWELQFEADASQQFDVPVAQAPKAHVRASSVPRGSTVHRGPDVPRVRR
;
A
#
# COMPACT_ATOMS: atom_id res chain seq x y z
N MET A 1 18.31 -29.46 -36.92
CA MET A 1 17.47 -28.25 -36.97
C MET A 1 16.00 -28.56 -36.68
N ALA A 2 15.39 -29.53 -37.37
CA ALA A 2 13.97 -29.87 -37.20
C ALA A 2 13.57 -30.31 -35.77
N GLU A 3 14.31 -31.23 -35.15
CA GLU A 3 14.04 -31.64 -33.76
C GLU A 3 14.32 -30.53 -32.74
N VAL A 4 15.30 -29.67 -33.00
CA VAL A 4 15.78 -28.64 -32.06
C VAL A 4 14.86 -27.41 -32.03
N LEU A 5 14.35 -26.99 -33.19
CA LEU A 5 13.41 -25.87 -33.29
C LEU A 5 11.96 -26.26 -32.97
N ALA A 6 11.73 -27.52 -32.57
CA ALA A 6 10.40 -28.10 -32.49
C ALA A 6 9.60 -27.84 -33.77
N LEU A 7 10.21 -28.09 -34.95
CA LEU A 7 9.50 -27.99 -36.23
C LEU A 7 8.37 -29.02 -36.20
N ASP A 8 7.16 -28.53 -35.98
CA ASP A 8 5.99 -29.38 -35.89
C ASP A 8 5.56 -29.85 -37.31
N GLY A 9 6.24 -29.52 -38.41
CA GLY A 9 5.91 -30.02 -39.75
C GLY A 9 6.72 -29.33 -40.86
N PRO A 10 6.29 -29.40 -42.13
CA PRO A 10 6.98 -28.75 -43.26
C PRO A 10 6.84 -27.21 -43.29
N GLY A 11 6.29 -26.60 -42.24
CA GLY A 11 5.83 -25.21 -42.23
C GLY A 11 4.47 -25.03 -42.93
N CYS A 12 3.95 -23.80 -42.90
CA CYS A 12 2.69 -23.42 -43.55
C CYS A 12 2.77 -22.00 -44.14
N ARG A 13 1.82 -21.61 -44.99
CA ARG A 13 1.66 -20.21 -45.42
C ARG A 13 0.71 -19.48 -44.47
N ILE A 14 1.08 -18.29 -44.03
CA ILE A 14 0.25 -17.42 -43.17
C ILE A 14 0.14 -16.06 -43.84
N GLU A 15 -1.02 -15.80 -44.46
CA GLU A 15 -1.24 -14.59 -45.27
C GLU A 15 -1.11 -13.29 -44.46
N LEU A 16 -1.68 -13.25 -43.26
CA LEU A 16 -1.70 -12.06 -42.41
C LEU A 16 -0.48 -12.02 -41.49
N THR A 17 0.37 -10.99 -41.62
CA THR A 17 1.58 -10.83 -40.78
C THR A 17 1.24 -10.69 -39.30
N GLU A 18 0.13 -10.05 -38.98
CA GLU A 18 -0.39 -9.89 -37.62
C GLU A 18 -0.82 -11.20 -36.95
N GLU A 19 -0.80 -12.32 -37.69
CA GLU A 19 -1.12 -13.67 -37.18
C GLU A 19 0.08 -14.61 -37.19
N ARG A 20 1.28 -14.05 -37.36
CA ARG A 20 2.55 -14.76 -37.32
C ARG A 20 3.20 -14.61 -35.94
N GLY A 21 2.50 -15.01 -34.88
CA GLY A 21 3.08 -15.09 -33.54
C GLY A 21 3.97 -16.33 -33.38
N MET A 22 5.00 -16.27 -32.54
CA MET A 22 5.83 -17.39 -32.11
C MET A 22 5.35 -17.91 -30.76
N THR A 23 5.15 -19.22 -30.61
CA THR A 23 4.78 -19.79 -29.30
C THR A 23 5.97 -19.77 -28.33
N VAL A 24 5.71 -19.82 -27.02
CA VAL A 24 6.77 -19.94 -25.99
C VAL A 24 7.63 -21.19 -26.23
N LYS A 25 7.01 -22.29 -26.66
CA LYS A 25 7.70 -23.51 -27.10
C LYS A 25 8.64 -23.26 -28.28
N GLN A 26 8.18 -22.56 -29.32
CA GLN A 26 9.01 -22.24 -30.50
C GLN A 26 10.17 -21.31 -30.14
N LEU A 27 9.95 -20.30 -29.28
CA LEU A 27 10.99 -19.40 -28.79
C LEU A 27 12.08 -20.13 -28.01
N ARG A 28 11.70 -21.08 -27.14
CA ARG A 28 12.67 -21.99 -26.50
C ARG A 28 13.45 -22.83 -27.51
N GLY A 29 12.80 -23.29 -28.57
CA GLY A 29 13.45 -24.02 -29.67
C GLY A 29 14.52 -23.17 -30.35
N VAL A 30 14.25 -21.88 -30.58
CA VAL A 30 15.25 -20.94 -31.11
C VAL A 30 16.44 -20.80 -30.16
N TRP A 31 16.19 -20.57 -28.86
CA TRP A 31 17.28 -20.51 -27.88
C TRP A 31 18.10 -21.80 -27.85
N ARG A 32 17.45 -22.97 -27.83
CA ARG A 32 18.14 -24.27 -27.85
C ARG A 32 18.98 -24.46 -29.11
N HIS A 33 18.52 -23.93 -30.26
CA HIS A 33 19.32 -23.93 -31.48
C HIS A 33 20.57 -23.07 -31.35
N VAL A 34 20.44 -21.86 -30.82
CA VAL A 34 21.58 -20.97 -30.55
C VAL A 34 22.56 -21.65 -29.61
N GLU A 35 22.09 -22.17 -28.47
CA GLU A 35 22.91 -22.85 -27.47
C GLU A 35 23.74 -24.01 -28.03
N LEU A 36 23.20 -24.76 -29.00
CA LEU A 36 23.89 -25.91 -29.59
C LEU A 36 24.83 -25.56 -30.74
N ASN A 37 24.71 -24.38 -31.37
CA ASN A 37 25.38 -24.09 -32.65
C ASN A 37 26.21 -22.80 -32.63
N ALA A 38 26.00 -21.88 -31.68
CA ALA A 38 26.61 -20.55 -31.69
C ALA A 38 28.15 -20.59 -31.64
N ASP A 39 28.75 -21.58 -30.99
CA ASP A 39 30.21 -21.72 -30.91
C ASP A 39 30.87 -21.94 -32.29
N GLY A 40 30.10 -22.41 -33.27
CA GLY A 40 30.53 -22.53 -34.67
C GLY A 40 30.24 -21.30 -35.52
N TRP A 41 29.60 -20.26 -34.96
CA TRP A 41 29.23 -19.05 -35.68
C TRP A 41 30.28 -17.95 -35.48
N THR A 42 30.37 -17.05 -36.46
CA THR A 42 31.19 -15.84 -36.38
C THR A 42 30.34 -14.61 -36.63
N ASP A 43 30.69 -13.49 -36.02
CA ASP A 43 30.01 -12.23 -36.31
C ASP A 43 30.28 -11.79 -37.76
N SER A 44 29.24 -11.78 -38.58
CA SER A 44 29.29 -11.41 -39.99
C SER A 44 29.05 -9.93 -40.25
N TRP A 45 28.66 -9.16 -39.23
CA TRP A 45 28.34 -7.74 -39.41
C TRP A 45 29.61 -6.90 -39.32
N LYS A 46 30.01 -6.29 -40.44
CA LYS A 46 31.24 -5.48 -40.53
C LYS A 46 31.16 -4.13 -39.82
N GLY A 47 29.96 -3.70 -39.43
CA GLY A 47 29.70 -2.34 -39.00
C GLY A 47 29.47 -1.38 -40.18
N THR A 48 29.55 -0.09 -39.90
CA THR A 48 29.59 0.99 -40.91
C THR A 48 30.95 1.68 -40.86
N ASP A 49 31.32 2.43 -41.89
CA ASP A 49 32.58 3.20 -41.89
C ASP A 49 32.72 4.15 -40.69
N ARG A 50 31.59 4.62 -40.14
CA ARG A 50 31.54 5.52 -38.98
C ARG A 50 31.49 4.80 -37.62
N ARG A 51 31.13 3.51 -37.61
CA ARG A 51 31.11 2.63 -36.45
C ARG A 51 31.43 1.20 -36.90
N PRO A 52 32.73 0.87 -37.07
CA PRO A 52 33.13 -0.49 -37.42
C PRO A 52 32.76 -1.43 -36.26
N ASN A 53 32.37 -2.67 -36.59
CA ASN A 53 32.11 -3.68 -35.58
C ASN A 53 33.46 -4.27 -35.12
N PRO A 54 33.89 -4.04 -33.86
CA PRO A 54 35.15 -4.59 -33.36
C PRO A 54 35.14 -6.12 -33.28
N ASP A 55 33.96 -6.73 -33.35
CA ASP A 55 33.77 -8.18 -33.24
C ASP A 55 33.58 -8.87 -34.59
N PHE A 56 33.62 -8.12 -35.70
CA PHE A 56 33.55 -8.69 -37.05
C PHE A 56 34.60 -9.81 -37.24
N GLY A 57 34.13 -10.99 -37.63
CA GLY A 57 34.93 -12.19 -37.84
C GLY A 57 35.33 -12.95 -36.57
N LYS A 58 34.96 -12.48 -35.37
CA LYS A 58 35.19 -13.21 -34.12
C LYS A 58 34.13 -14.29 -33.91
N ALA A 59 34.51 -15.36 -33.20
CA ALA A 59 33.59 -16.41 -32.80
C ALA A 59 32.52 -15.87 -31.84
N LEU A 60 31.27 -16.28 -32.05
CA LEU A 60 30.15 -15.93 -31.18
C LEU A 60 30.08 -16.87 -29.99
N ARG A 61 29.60 -16.33 -28.86
CA ARG A 61 29.26 -17.11 -27.66
C ARG A 61 27.76 -17.19 -27.53
N ALA A 62 27.22 -18.36 -27.26
CA ALA A 62 25.77 -18.58 -27.18
C ALA A 62 25.07 -17.55 -26.26
N GLU A 63 25.66 -17.22 -25.12
CA GLU A 63 25.13 -16.31 -24.11
C GLU A 63 25.08 -14.83 -24.52
N GLU A 64 25.77 -14.48 -25.60
CA GLU A 64 25.91 -13.12 -26.15
C GLU A 64 25.20 -12.99 -27.50
N VAL A 65 24.77 -14.11 -28.11
CA VAL A 65 24.06 -14.10 -29.40
C VAL A 65 22.74 -13.33 -29.28
N ASN A 66 22.59 -12.33 -30.13
CA ASN A 66 21.43 -11.46 -30.22
C ASN A 66 20.60 -11.72 -31.48
N LEU A 67 19.50 -10.97 -31.66
CA LEU A 67 18.55 -11.23 -32.75
C LEU A 67 19.07 -10.82 -34.14
N TYR A 68 20.07 -9.93 -34.23
CA TYR A 68 20.76 -9.67 -35.50
C TYR A 68 21.50 -10.92 -35.97
N GLN A 69 22.27 -11.55 -35.08
CA GLN A 69 23.04 -12.76 -35.39
C GLN A 69 22.11 -13.97 -35.62
N VAL A 70 21.02 -14.11 -34.86
CA VAL A 70 19.99 -15.13 -35.15
C VAL A 70 19.35 -14.91 -36.52
N THR A 71 19.16 -13.65 -36.94
CA THR A 71 18.60 -13.38 -38.27
C THR A 71 19.53 -13.86 -39.37
N GLU A 72 20.84 -13.65 -39.23
CA GLU A 72 21.86 -14.05 -40.20
C GLU A 72 22.12 -15.56 -40.22
N HIS A 73 22.27 -16.18 -39.05
CA HIS A 73 22.71 -17.57 -38.93
C HIS A 73 21.57 -18.60 -38.88
N LEU A 74 20.34 -18.17 -38.58
CA LEU A 74 19.18 -19.06 -38.49
C LEU A 74 18.03 -18.62 -39.41
N ILE A 75 17.49 -17.41 -39.23
CA ILE A 75 16.23 -17.02 -39.89
C ILE A 75 16.39 -16.98 -41.41
N ARG A 76 17.40 -16.26 -41.92
CA ARG A 76 17.63 -16.14 -43.37
C ARG A 76 17.92 -17.52 -44.00
N PRO A 77 18.88 -18.33 -43.50
CA PRO A 77 19.11 -19.67 -44.03
C PRO A 77 17.87 -20.56 -44.02
N ALA A 78 17.10 -20.56 -42.91
CA ALA A 78 15.91 -21.40 -42.79
C ALA A 78 14.76 -20.96 -43.72
N THR A 79 14.71 -19.68 -44.09
CA THR A 79 13.63 -19.11 -44.91
C THR A 79 13.99 -18.94 -46.38
N GLU A 80 15.26 -19.16 -46.78
CA GLU A 80 15.76 -18.90 -48.12
C GLU A 80 14.98 -19.61 -49.22
N ALA A 81 14.69 -20.90 -49.05
CA ALA A 81 14.01 -21.71 -50.05
C ALA A 81 12.59 -21.21 -50.39
N ARG A 82 11.90 -20.61 -49.40
CA ARG A 82 10.51 -20.13 -49.53
C ARG A 82 10.38 -18.60 -49.57
N ARG A 83 11.45 -17.88 -49.22
CA ARG A 83 11.49 -16.41 -49.04
C ARG A 83 10.30 -15.88 -48.23
N CYS A 84 10.00 -16.54 -47.11
CA CYS A 84 8.86 -16.26 -46.24
C CYS A 84 9.31 -15.82 -44.83
N SER A 85 8.36 -15.56 -43.93
CA SER A 85 8.68 -15.32 -42.50
C SER A 85 9.23 -16.57 -41.82
N PHE A 86 9.93 -16.40 -40.69
CA PHE A 86 10.41 -17.54 -39.90
C PHE A 86 9.23 -18.32 -39.29
N VAL A 87 8.17 -17.62 -38.87
CA VAL A 87 6.97 -18.27 -38.32
C VAL A 87 6.36 -19.24 -39.33
N GLU A 88 6.32 -18.90 -40.62
CA GLU A 88 5.82 -19.79 -41.66
C GLU A 88 6.66 -21.06 -41.89
N VAL A 89 7.90 -21.08 -41.41
CA VAL A 89 8.76 -22.28 -41.41
C VAL A 89 8.44 -23.18 -40.21
N VAL A 90 8.18 -22.59 -39.04
CA VAL A 90 8.02 -23.35 -37.78
C VAL A 90 6.57 -23.66 -37.41
N ALA A 91 5.59 -22.94 -37.98
CA ALA A 91 4.17 -23.06 -37.66
C ALA A 91 3.45 -24.13 -38.50
N ARG A 92 2.32 -24.63 -37.96
CA ARG A 92 1.37 -25.51 -38.68
C ARG A 92 0.15 -24.78 -39.24
N GLY A 93 -0.09 -23.55 -38.79
CA GLY A 93 -1.24 -22.74 -39.18
C GLY A 93 -1.11 -21.31 -38.66
N ARG A 94 -2.20 -20.55 -38.73
CA ARG A 94 -2.28 -19.18 -38.18
C ARG A 94 -2.01 -19.22 -36.67
N GLN A 95 -1.17 -18.31 -36.19
CA GLN A 95 -0.79 -18.18 -34.78
C GLN A 95 -1.09 -16.75 -34.29
N PRO A 96 -2.37 -16.35 -34.16
CA PRO A 96 -2.73 -15.01 -33.72
C PRO A 96 -2.11 -14.73 -32.34
N PRO A 97 -1.35 -13.63 -32.19
CA PRO A 97 -0.61 -13.35 -30.98
C PRO A 97 -1.53 -12.90 -29.85
N ARG A 98 -1.33 -13.48 -28.67
CA ARG A 98 -1.96 -12.98 -27.45
C ARG A 98 -1.23 -11.75 -26.92
N TRP A 99 0.07 -11.69 -27.13
CA TRP A 99 0.93 -10.60 -26.67
C TRP A 99 1.82 -10.10 -27.79
N PHE A 100 2.01 -8.78 -27.84
CA PHE A 100 3.02 -8.14 -28.67
C PHE A 100 4.30 -7.96 -27.84
N VAL A 101 5.48 -8.21 -28.42
CA VAL A 101 6.76 -8.02 -27.72
C VAL A 101 7.50 -6.82 -28.31
N SER A 102 7.66 -5.78 -27.49
CA SER A 102 8.47 -4.60 -27.79
C SER A 102 9.87 -4.79 -27.22
N HIS A 103 10.90 -4.77 -28.06
CA HIS A 103 12.26 -5.09 -27.61
C HIS A 103 13.33 -4.60 -28.59
N TRP A 104 14.58 -4.50 -28.11
CA TRP A 104 15.74 -4.21 -28.95
C TRP A 104 16.46 -5.50 -29.39
N TRP A 105 16.77 -5.59 -30.68
CA TRP A 105 17.41 -6.78 -31.28
C TRP A 105 18.81 -7.09 -30.77
N GLY A 106 19.49 -6.14 -30.12
CA GLY A 106 20.85 -6.33 -29.63
C GLY A 106 20.96 -7.00 -28.27
N GLU A 107 19.84 -7.23 -27.58
CA GLU A 107 19.86 -8.02 -26.34
C GLU A 107 20.13 -9.50 -26.63
N PRO A 108 20.77 -10.23 -25.69
CA PRO A 108 20.94 -11.67 -25.84
C PRO A 108 19.61 -12.42 -25.95
N VAL A 109 19.50 -13.32 -26.93
CA VAL A 109 18.29 -14.13 -27.17
C VAL A 109 17.95 -14.99 -25.96
N LYS A 110 18.97 -15.42 -25.19
CA LYS A 110 18.79 -16.11 -23.91
C LYS A 110 17.92 -15.30 -22.94
N ASP A 111 18.26 -14.03 -22.74
CA ASP A 111 17.59 -13.15 -21.79
C ASP A 111 16.18 -12.80 -22.29
N PHE A 112 16.05 -12.53 -23.59
CA PHE A 112 14.76 -12.33 -24.25
C PHE A 112 13.80 -13.51 -23.99
N VAL A 113 14.25 -14.74 -24.26
CA VAL A 113 13.42 -15.94 -24.10
C VAL A 113 13.10 -16.16 -22.62
N ALA A 114 14.05 -15.95 -21.70
CA ALA A 114 13.82 -16.04 -20.26
C ALA A 114 12.73 -15.05 -19.78
N CYS A 115 12.78 -13.79 -20.25
CA CYS A 115 11.77 -12.77 -19.96
C CYS A 115 10.37 -13.18 -20.46
N VAL A 116 10.27 -13.69 -21.70
CA VAL A 116 8.99 -14.17 -22.25
C VAL A 116 8.44 -15.34 -21.43
N GLN A 117 9.28 -16.30 -21.03
CA GLN A 117 8.88 -17.45 -20.23
C GLN A 117 8.41 -17.05 -18.83
N ALA A 118 9.13 -16.14 -18.16
CA ALA A 118 8.75 -15.64 -16.85
C ALA A 118 7.41 -14.92 -16.91
N HIS A 119 7.22 -14.07 -17.91
CA HIS A 119 5.95 -13.39 -18.15
C HIS A 119 4.79 -14.38 -18.46
N ALA A 120 5.02 -15.36 -19.33
CA ALA A 120 4.03 -16.40 -19.64
C ALA A 120 3.62 -17.19 -18.38
N SER A 121 4.60 -17.54 -17.54
CA SER A 121 4.37 -18.23 -16.27
C SER A 121 3.53 -17.38 -15.32
N LEU A 122 3.88 -16.10 -15.12
CA LEU A 122 3.11 -15.18 -14.27
C LEU A 122 1.66 -15.00 -14.75
N ARG A 123 1.46 -14.94 -16.07
CA ARG A 123 0.15 -14.78 -16.68
C ARG A 123 -0.63 -16.10 -16.84
N HIS A 124 -0.11 -17.23 -16.35
CA HIS A 124 -0.68 -18.58 -16.51
C HIS A 124 -1.00 -18.93 -17.98
N LEU A 125 -0.08 -18.56 -18.87
CA LEU A 125 -0.22 -18.80 -20.31
C LEU A 125 0.38 -20.15 -20.68
N ALA A 126 -0.32 -20.90 -21.54
CA ALA A 126 0.16 -22.17 -22.08
C ALA A 126 1.41 -21.96 -22.96
N ASP A 127 2.24 -22.99 -23.10
CA ASP A 127 3.46 -22.96 -23.92
C ASP A 127 3.17 -22.71 -25.42
N GLU A 128 1.96 -23.03 -25.86
CA GLU A 128 1.44 -22.80 -27.21
C GLU A 128 0.95 -21.37 -27.43
N THR A 129 0.95 -20.51 -26.40
CA THR A 129 0.48 -19.12 -26.51
C THR A 129 1.41 -18.33 -27.43
N PRO A 130 0.91 -17.74 -28.54
CA PRO A 130 1.76 -17.01 -29.46
C PRO A 130 2.08 -15.58 -28.99
N TYR A 131 3.33 -15.19 -29.14
CA TYR A 131 3.89 -13.86 -28.94
C TYR A 131 4.34 -13.29 -30.29
N TRP A 132 3.89 -12.09 -30.64
CA TRP A 132 4.35 -11.44 -31.86
C TRP A 132 5.72 -10.80 -31.65
N VAL A 133 6.70 -11.19 -32.45
CA VAL A 133 8.08 -10.72 -32.36
C VAL A 133 8.55 -10.38 -33.77
N CYS A 134 8.98 -9.13 -33.97
CA CYS A 134 9.14 -8.55 -35.30
C CYS A 134 10.11 -9.32 -36.21
N ALA A 135 11.25 -9.81 -35.71
CA ALA A 135 12.22 -10.52 -36.55
C ALA A 135 11.67 -11.86 -37.10
N TYR A 136 10.87 -12.56 -36.30
CA TYR A 136 10.32 -13.86 -36.69
C TYR A 136 9.07 -13.73 -37.56
N ALA A 137 8.23 -12.73 -37.27
CA ALA A 137 6.94 -12.52 -37.95
C ALA A 137 7.07 -11.86 -39.33
N ASN A 138 7.95 -10.86 -39.44
CA ASN A 138 8.15 -10.13 -40.69
C ASN A 138 8.95 -10.97 -41.69
N ASN A 139 8.61 -10.85 -42.97
CA ASN A 139 9.41 -11.45 -44.03
C ASN A 139 10.74 -10.68 -44.21
N GLN A 140 11.84 -11.26 -43.73
CA GLN A 140 13.18 -10.65 -43.79
C GLN A 140 13.74 -10.49 -45.22
N TRP A 141 13.07 -11.07 -46.22
CA TRP A 141 13.39 -10.91 -47.65
C TRP A 141 12.65 -9.73 -48.30
N GLN A 142 11.58 -9.22 -47.68
CA GLN A 142 10.70 -8.18 -48.21
C GLN A 142 10.24 -7.21 -47.10
N LEU A 143 11.18 -6.78 -46.24
CA LEU A 143 10.86 -6.00 -45.04
C LEU A 143 10.14 -4.67 -45.34
N ALA A 144 10.41 -4.05 -46.49
CA ALA A 144 9.75 -2.80 -46.91
C ALA A 144 8.23 -2.93 -47.09
N LEU A 145 7.69 -4.13 -47.30
CA LEU A 145 6.23 -4.36 -47.35
C LEU A 145 5.62 -4.45 -45.94
N GLU A 146 6.43 -4.75 -44.92
CA GLU A 146 5.99 -4.94 -43.54
C GLU A 146 6.11 -3.63 -42.71
N VAL A 147 7.01 -2.73 -43.15
CA VAL A 147 7.30 -1.42 -42.56
C VAL A 147 6.97 -0.33 -43.59
N THR A 148 5.70 0.05 -43.62
CA THR A 148 5.15 1.09 -44.51
C THR A 148 5.50 2.49 -44.03
N GLU A 149 5.45 3.48 -44.92
CA GLU A 149 5.66 4.90 -44.59
C GLU A 149 4.73 5.39 -43.47
N ASN A 150 3.47 4.99 -43.48
CA ASN A 150 2.56 5.27 -42.37
C ASN A 150 2.75 4.24 -41.23
N PRO A 151 3.23 4.64 -40.04
CA PRO A 151 3.41 3.72 -38.91
C PRO A 151 2.12 3.01 -38.49
N ALA A 152 0.95 3.63 -38.73
CA ALA A 152 -0.35 3.07 -38.39
C ALA A 152 -0.77 1.88 -39.26
N GLU A 153 -0.13 1.69 -40.42
CA GLU A 153 -0.44 0.62 -41.38
C GLU A 153 0.55 -0.54 -41.33
N THR A 154 1.60 -0.39 -40.52
CA THR A 154 2.66 -1.38 -40.37
C THR A 154 2.15 -2.69 -39.77
N SER A 155 2.88 -3.77 -40.05
CA SER A 155 2.69 -5.08 -39.42
C SER A 155 2.68 -5.00 -37.89
N PHE A 156 3.53 -4.15 -37.29
CA PHE A 156 3.56 -3.88 -35.86
C PHE A 156 2.20 -3.39 -35.36
N ARG A 157 1.64 -2.34 -35.98
CA ARG A 157 0.37 -1.76 -35.55
C ARG A 157 -0.80 -2.74 -35.69
N LYS A 158 -0.79 -3.57 -36.73
CA LYS A 158 -1.79 -4.63 -36.96
C LYS A 158 -1.69 -5.72 -35.88
N ALA A 159 -0.49 -6.23 -35.59
CA ALA A 159 -0.27 -7.23 -34.54
C ALA A 159 -0.66 -6.70 -33.15
N MET A 160 -0.25 -5.47 -32.84
CA MET A 160 -0.63 -4.79 -31.59
C MET A 160 -2.14 -4.65 -31.44
N ARG A 161 -2.90 -4.50 -32.54
CA ARG A 161 -4.37 -4.41 -32.49
C ARG A 161 -4.99 -5.71 -32.01
N ASN A 162 -4.45 -6.84 -32.45
CA ASN A 162 -4.93 -8.19 -32.14
C ASN A 162 -4.51 -8.68 -30.74
N ALA A 163 -3.37 -8.21 -30.22
CA ALA A 163 -2.86 -8.62 -28.92
C ALA A 163 -3.69 -8.07 -27.73
N ASP A 164 -3.75 -8.82 -26.62
CA ASP A 164 -4.36 -8.39 -25.35
C ASP A 164 -3.53 -7.28 -24.68
N GLY A 165 -2.22 -7.27 -24.93
CA GLY A 165 -1.27 -6.32 -24.36
C GLY A 165 0.11 -6.37 -25.00
N THR A 166 0.99 -5.51 -24.49
CA THR A 166 2.39 -5.41 -24.90
C THR A 166 3.29 -5.79 -23.73
N LEU A 167 4.27 -6.66 -24.00
CA LEU A 167 5.40 -6.93 -23.13
C LEU A 167 6.61 -6.16 -23.66
N SER A 168 7.09 -5.17 -22.91
CA SER A 168 8.35 -4.50 -23.20
C SER A 168 9.48 -5.22 -22.50
N ILE A 169 10.42 -5.79 -23.26
CA ILE A 169 11.63 -6.38 -22.70
C ILE A 169 12.72 -5.30 -22.74
N ILE A 170 13.24 -4.98 -21.56
CA ILE A 170 14.16 -3.88 -21.33
C ILE A 170 15.52 -4.50 -21.04
N ASP A 171 16.42 -4.37 -22.01
CA ASP A 171 17.82 -4.78 -21.87
C ASP A 171 18.50 -4.03 -20.72
N VAL A 172 19.59 -4.60 -20.20
CA VAL A 172 20.34 -4.03 -19.06
C VAL A 172 20.87 -2.61 -19.33
N GLY A 173 21.03 -2.21 -20.60
CA GLY A 173 21.42 -0.86 -20.98
C GLY A 173 20.23 0.08 -21.21
N ALA A 174 19.00 -0.40 -21.04
CA ALA A 174 17.76 0.27 -21.43
C ALA A 174 17.78 0.81 -22.87
N VAL A 175 18.57 0.22 -23.76
CA VAL A 175 18.74 0.64 -25.17
C VAL A 175 17.40 0.54 -25.91
N THR A 176 16.54 -0.38 -25.52
CA THR A 176 15.16 -0.49 -26.01
C THR A 176 14.43 0.84 -26.01
N PHE A 177 14.56 1.65 -24.95
CA PHE A 177 13.91 2.97 -24.87
C PHE A 177 14.58 4.07 -25.71
N SER A 178 15.81 3.84 -26.21
CA SER A 178 16.43 4.73 -27.18
C SER A 178 15.90 4.52 -28.61
N ARG A 179 15.15 3.46 -28.87
CA ARG A 179 14.65 3.10 -30.20
C ARG A 179 13.25 3.68 -30.40
N ILE A 180 13.08 4.53 -31.42
CA ILE A 180 11.79 5.19 -31.67
C ILE A 180 10.67 4.21 -32.06
N TRP A 181 10.99 3.09 -32.70
CA TRP A 181 10.03 2.00 -32.95
C TRP A 181 9.49 1.39 -31.65
N CYS A 182 10.35 1.16 -30.64
CA CYS A 182 9.89 0.74 -29.32
C CYS A 182 9.08 1.85 -28.63
N GLY A 183 9.51 3.11 -28.78
CA GLY A 183 8.73 4.28 -28.33
C GLY A 183 7.33 4.34 -28.94
N PHE A 184 7.18 4.01 -30.24
CA PHE A 184 5.90 3.91 -30.93
C PHE A 184 5.01 2.80 -30.35
N GLU A 185 5.58 1.63 -30.07
CA GLU A 185 4.86 0.49 -29.49
C GLU A 185 4.38 0.80 -28.07
N VAL A 186 5.22 1.45 -27.27
CA VAL A 186 4.84 1.94 -25.93
C VAL A 186 3.73 2.99 -26.05
N ALA A 187 3.91 4.01 -26.90
CA ALA A 187 2.92 5.07 -27.09
C ALA A 187 1.57 4.50 -27.57
N THR A 188 1.60 3.63 -28.58
CA THR A 188 0.42 2.97 -29.16
C THR A 188 -0.34 2.14 -28.13
N THR A 189 0.38 1.46 -27.22
CA THR A 189 -0.26 0.68 -26.14
C THR A 189 -0.87 1.61 -25.10
N LEU A 190 -0.11 2.59 -24.62
CA LEU A 190 -0.50 3.46 -23.50
C LEU A 190 -1.51 4.56 -23.87
N GLN A 191 -1.64 4.87 -25.17
CA GLN A 191 -2.62 5.80 -25.70
C GLN A 191 -3.87 5.10 -26.26
N SER A 192 -3.93 3.76 -26.24
CA SER A 192 -5.08 3.02 -26.77
C SER A 192 -6.34 3.23 -25.91
N ASP A 193 -7.48 3.46 -26.57
CA ASP A 193 -8.79 3.48 -25.91
C ASP A 193 -9.26 2.08 -25.48
N ALA A 194 -8.78 1.04 -26.17
CA ALA A 194 -8.91 -0.34 -25.70
C ALA A 194 -7.93 -0.50 -24.54
N ARG A 195 -8.42 -0.83 -23.33
CA ARG A 195 -7.62 -0.99 -22.10
C ARG A 195 -6.64 -2.18 -22.22
N LYS A 196 -5.59 -2.02 -23.03
CA LYS A 196 -4.54 -3.02 -23.25
C LYS A 196 -3.60 -3.07 -22.06
N LEU A 197 -3.13 -4.28 -21.75
CA LEU A 197 -2.12 -4.48 -20.72
C LEU A 197 -0.75 -4.01 -21.23
N TYR A 198 0.08 -3.51 -20.31
CA TYR A 198 1.46 -3.14 -20.61
C TYR A 198 2.38 -3.62 -19.49
N ASP A 199 3.09 -4.70 -19.76
CA ASP A 199 4.01 -5.37 -18.84
C ASP A 199 5.45 -5.06 -19.26
N MET A 200 6.35 -5.05 -18.30
CA MET A 200 7.77 -4.76 -18.52
C MET A 200 8.61 -5.88 -17.92
N ALA A 201 9.58 -6.40 -18.66
CA ALA A 201 10.50 -7.42 -18.17
C ALA A 201 11.94 -6.97 -18.36
N SER A 202 12.83 -7.39 -17.47
CA SER A 202 14.27 -7.21 -17.60
C SER A 202 14.98 -8.36 -16.91
N THR A 203 16.28 -8.51 -17.13
CA THR A 203 17.12 -9.48 -16.42
C THR A 203 17.99 -8.77 -15.39
N ALA A 204 18.14 -9.39 -14.21
CA ALA A 204 19.08 -8.91 -13.21
C ALA A 204 20.52 -9.00 -13.75
N PRO A 205 21.37 -7.96 -13.64
CA PRO A 205 22.72 -7.94 -14.22
C PRO A 205 23.59 -9.11 -13.79
N ASP A 206 23.52 -9.49 -12.52
CA ASP A 206 24.42 -10.47 -11.92
C ASP A 206 23.92 -11.90 -12.09
N THR A 207 22.63 -12.14 -11.86
CA THR A 207 22.04 -13.49 -11.90
C THR A 207 21.49 -13.85 -13.28
N ARG A 208 21.23 -12.85 -14.13
CA ARG A 208 20.45 -12.96 -15.38
C ARG A 208 19.07 -13.55 -15.18
N GLU A 209 18.55 -13.54 -13.96
CA GLU A 209 17.18 -13.97 -13.68
C GLU A 209 16.18 -12.93 -14.19
N PRO A 210 15.11 -13.35 -14.87
CA PRO A 210 14.10 -12.44 -15.38
C PRO A 210 13.21 -11.92 -14.24
N VAL A 211 12.97 -10.61 -14.24
CA VAL A 211 12.03 -9.94 -13.35
C VAL A 211 11.03 -9.16 -14.20
N VAL A 212 9.75 -9.33 -13.88
CA VAL A 212 8.64 -8.75 -14.63
C VAL A 212 7.88 -7.79 -13.72
N ILE A 213 7.58 -6.59 -14.19
CA ILE A 213 6.60 -5.66 -13.65
C ILE A 213 5.31 -5.82 -14.47
N THR A 214 4.20 -6.13 -13.81
CA THR A 214 2.91 -6.36 -14.48
C THR A 214 1.97 -5.17 -14.32
N ASP A 215 1.15 -4.92 -15.34
CA ASP A 215 -0.05 -4.09 -15.22
C ASP A 215 -1.12 -4.86 -14.44
N GLY A 216 -1.46 -4.33 -13.26
CA GLY A 216 -2.35 -4.99 -12.30
C GLY A 216 -1.79 -6.29 -11.71
N LEU A 217 -2.68 -7.04 -11.05
CA LEU A 217 -2.38 -8.38 -10.54
C LEU A 217 -2.40 -9.39 -11.68
N SER A 218 -1.41 -10.27 -11.70
CA SER A 218 -1.40 -11.46 -12.54
C SER A 218 -2.16 -12.62 -11.85
N PRO A 219 -2.64 -13.63 -12.61
CA PRO A 219 -3.20 -14.85 -12.03
C PRO A 219 -2.27 -15.54 -11.03
N GLU A 220 -0.95 -15.52 -11.27
CA GLU A 220 0.03 -16.04 -10.32
C GLU A 220 0.04 -15.23 -9.01
N ASP A 221 -0.05 -13.90 -9.08
CA ASP A 221 -0.12 -13.07 -7.88
C ASP A 221 -1.34 -13.44 -7.03
N VAL A 222 -2.50 -13.64 -7.65
CA VAL A 222 -3.73 -14.06 -6.97
C VAL A 222 -3.55 -15.45 -6.36
N SER A 223 -3.14 -16.43 -7.16
CA SER A 223 -2.98 -17.82 -6.72
C SER A 223 -1.97 -17.97 -5.58
N LYS A 224 -0.79 -17.34 -5.69
CA LYS A 224 0.25 -17.39 -4.65
C LYS A 224 -0.13 -16.58 -3.42
N GLY A 225 -0.78 -15.43 -3.61
CA GLY A 225 -1.33 -14.63 -2.53
C GLY A 225 -2.36 -15.38 -1.69
N GLU A 226 -3.22 -16.19 -2.32
CA GLU A 226 -4.18 -17.05 -1.64
C GLU A 226 -3.50 -18.26 -0.97
N GLN A 227 -2.63 -18.97 -1.70
CA GLN A 227 -1.98 -20.20 -1.23
C GLN A 227 -1.12 -19.96 0.02
N TYR A 228 -0.38 -18.85 0.04
CA TYR A 228 0.65 -18.57 1.05
C TYR A 228 0.36 -17.26 1.77
N GLY A 229 -0.91 -16.85 1.90
CA GLY A 229 -1.27 -15.54 2.47
C GLY A 229 -0.69 -15.24 3.87
N LYS A 230 -0.24 -16.26 4.62
CA LYS A 230 0.51 -16.09 5.88
C LYS A 230 1.99 -15.73 5.68
N ASP A 231 2.62 -16.23 4.62
CA ASP A 231 4.04 -16.00 4.29
C ASP A 231 4.20 -14.73 3.42
N TRP A 232 3.21 -14.45 2.56
CA TRP A 232 3.10 -13.25 1.73
C TRP A 232 2.14 -12.24 2.36
N GLN A 233 2.54 -11.75 3.52
CA GLN A 233 2.25 -10.41 4.04
C GLN A 233 1.66 -9.44 2.97
N GLY A 234 0.33 -9.32 2.91
CA GLY A 234 -0.39 -8.48 1.93
C GLY A 234 -1.10 -9.24 0.80
N GLY A 235 -1.17 -10.57 0.86
CA GLY A 235 -1.86 -11.42 -0.11
C GLY A 235 -1.29 -11.27 -1.52
N ALA A 236 -2.16 -11.15 -2.52
CA ALA A 236 -1.75 -11.04 -3.92
C ALA A 236 -0.90 -9.79 -4.19
N GLN A 237 -1.24 -8.66 -3.55
CA GLN A 237 -0.46 -7.42 -3.69
C GLN A 237 0.90 -7.53 -3.02
N GLY A 238 0.99 -8.21 -1.86
CA GLY A 238 2.24 -8.49 -1.18
C GLY A 238 3.19 -9.38 -2.01
N TYR A 239 2.66 -10.42 -2.66
CA TYR A 239 3.44 -11.28 -3.56
C TYR A 239 3.95 -10.50 -4.78
N LYS A 240 3.06 -9.75 -5.46
CA LYS A 240 3.41 -8.88 -6.58
C LYS A 240 4.53 -7.91 -6.21
N LEU A 241 4.39 -7.23 -5.08
CA LEU A 241 5.37 -6.27 -4.58
C LEU A 241 6.75 -6.92 -4.41
N ARG A 242 6.84 -8.05 -3.70
CA ARG A 242 8.13 -8.70 -3.42
C ARG A 242 8.88 -9.12 -4.68
N ARG A 243 8.18 -9.66 -5.68
CA ARG A 243 8.84 -10.02 -6.96
C ARG A 243 9.28 -8.78 -7.74
N GLU A 244 8.47 -7.71 -7.74
CA GLU A 244 8.75 -6.49 -8.51
C GLU A 244 9.88 -5.66 -7.90
N GLN A 245 10.07 -5.73 -6.58
CA GLN A 245 11.21 -5.10 -5.90
C GLN A 245 12.57 -5.63 -6.37
N CYS A 246 12.63 -6.82 -6.95
CA CYS A 246 13.86 -7.37 -7.54
C CYS A 246 14.20 -6.76 -8.90
N PHE A 247 13.35 -5.86 -9.45
CA PHE A 247 13.59 -5.27 -10.76
C PHE A 247 14.88 -4.42 -10.73
N PRO A 248 15.75 -4.51 -11.76
CA PRO A 248 17.12 -3.99 -11.64
C PRO A 248 17.17 -2.47 -11.41
N PRO A 249 17.72 -1.97 -10.28
CA PRO A 249 17.66 -0.55 -9.95
C PRO A 249 18.28 0.38 -10.99
N HIS A 250 19.41 0.02 -11.58
CA HIS A 250 20.05 0.80 -12.64
C HIS A 250 19.18 0.93 -13.91
N VAL A 251 18.42 -0.11 -14.28
CA VAL A 251 17.45 -0.04 -15.39
C VAL A 251 16.35 0.95 -15.06
N VAL A 252 15.90 1.00 -13.81
CA VAL A 252 14.87 1.94 -13.34
C VAL A 252 15.38 3.38 -13.44
N GLU A 253 16.61 3.65 -12.99
CA GLU A 253 17.22 4.98 -13.10
C GLU A 253 17.32 5.45 -14.56
N MET A 254 17.70 4.56 -15.47
CA MET A 254 17.72 4.86 -16.90
C MET A 254 16.32 5.07 -17.45
N ALA A 255 15.37 4.19 -17.11
CA ALA A 255 13.99 4.27 -17.56
C ALA A 255 13.28 5.55 -17.09
N MET A 256 13.60 6.06 -15.89
CA MET A 256 13.06 7.34 -15.36
C MET A 256 13.52 8.57 -16.15
N ARG A 257 14.61 8.45 -16.92
CA ARG A 257 15.17 9.55 -17.75
C ARG A 257 14.68 9.49 -19.19
N VAL A 258 13.96 8.44 -19.57
CA VAL A 258 13.51 8.23 -20.95
C VAL A 258 12.53 9.31 -21.37
N ARG A 259 12.70 9.78 -22.59
CA ARG A 259 11.70 10.59 -23.27
C ARG A 259 11.49 10.01 -24.65
N ILE A 260 10.25 9.62 -24.96
CA ILE A 260 9.97 8.95 -26.25
C ILE A 260 10.35 9.80 -27.46
N GLN A 261 10.32 11.14 -27.34
CA GLN A 261 10.71 12.04 -28.41
C GLN A 261 12.21 12.10 -28.70
N ASP A 262 13.04 11.55 -27.82
CA ASP A 262 14.49 11.44 -28.01
C ASP A 262 14.88 10.14 -28.73
N GLY A 263 13.90 9.28 -29.04
CA GLY A 263 14.14 8.00 -29.71
C GLY A 263 14.75 8.18 -31.10
N VAL A 264 15.60 7.23 -31.49
CA VAL A 264 16.27 7.20 -32.80
C VAL A 264 15.85 5.97 -33.62
N ALA A 265 15.93 6.09 -34.93
CA ALA A 265 15.77 4.99 -35.88
C ALA A 265 17.01 4.88 -36.78
N SER A 266 17.20 3.71 -37.38
CA SER A 266 18.21 3.51 -38.41
C SER A 266 17.88 4.27 -39.69
N VAL A 267 16.60 4.51 -39.95
CA VAL A 267 16.08 5.34 -41.04
C VAL A 267 15.43 6.57 -40.42
N GLU A 268 15.94 7.76 -40.76
CA GLU A 268 15.47 9.02 -40.14
C GLU A 268 14.00 9.33 -40.46
N ALA A 269 13.52 8.91 -41.64
CA ALA A 269 12.11 9.04 -42.02
C ALA A 269 11.19 8.34 -41.01
N ASP A 270 11.52 7.13 -40.55
CA ASP A 270 10.76 6.42 -39.52
C ASP A 270 10.61 7.25 -38.25
N ARG A 271 11.70 7.90 -37.80
CA ARG A 271 11.69 8.73 -36.59
C ARG A 271 10.72 9.90 -36.77
N ILE A 272 10.77 10.57 -37.92
CA ILE A 272 9.89 11.70 -38.25
C ILE A 272 8.43 11.24 -38.31
N HIS A 273 8.14 10.20 -39.09
CA HIS A 273 6.78 9.66 -39.27
C HIS A 273 6.18 9.17 -37.97
N ILE A 274 6.94 8.45 -37.13
CA ILE A 274 6.47 7.95 -35.83
C ILE A 274 6.13 9.09 -34.88
N LEU A 275 7.02 10.08 -34.76
CA LEU A 275 6.79 11.20 -33.85
C LEU A 275 5.54 11.99 -34.26
N ASN A 276 5.39 12.26 -35.55
CA ASN A 276 4.19 12.88 -36.10
C ASN A 276 2.93 12.02 -35.91
N SER A 277 3.05 10.70 -36.02
CA SER A 277 1.95 9.77 -35.75
C SER A 277 1.50 9.82 -34.28
N ILE A 278 2.44 9.86 -33.32
CA ILE A 278 2.13 9.91 -31.87
C ILE A 278 1.40 11.20 -31.49
N VAL A 279 1.68 12.32 -32.16
CA VAL A 279 0.98 13.59 -31.93
C VAL A 279 -0.31 13.73 -32.74
N GLY A 280 -0.61 12.77 -33.62
CA GLY A 280 -1.79 12.79 -34.48
C GLY A 280 -1.72 13.82 -35.59
N ALA A 281 -0.53 14.14 -36.09
CA ALA A 281 -0.36 15.05 -37.22
C ALA A 281 -0.93 14.46 -38.52
N LEU A 282 -1.51 15.33 -39.36
CA LEU A 282 -2.01 14.94 -40.68
C LEU A 282 -0.87 14.77 -41.69
N ASP A 283 0.17 15.60 -41.57
CA ASP A 283 1.39 15.54 -42.37
C ASP A 283 2.46 14.76 -41.59
N LEU A 284 2.79 13.55 -42.06
CA LEU A 284 3.79 12.71 -41.41
C LEU A 284 5.22 13.16 -41.76
N ASP A 285 5.45 13.81 -42.90
CA ASP A 285 6.78 14.26 -43.35
C ASP A 285 7.22 15.59 -42.70
N GLY A 286 6.28 16.30 -42.08
CA GLY A 286 6.53 17.54 -41.35
C GLY A 286 7.61 17.40 -40.28
N SER A 287 8.26 18.50 -39.89
CA SER A 287 9.22 18.46 -38.78
C SER A 287 8.51 18.15 -37.46
N PRO A 288 8.85 17.04 -36.76
CA PRO A 288 8.16 16.68 -35.53
C PRO A 288 8.48 17.71 -34.44
N PRO A 289 7.50 18.06 -33.59
CA PRO A 289 7.72 19.01 -32.50
C PRO A 289 8.74 18.44 -31.50
N SER A 290 9.57 19.31 -30.91
CA SER A 290 10.53 18.92 -29.87
C SER A 290 9.86 18.65 -28.51
N ASP A 291 8.64 19.15 -28.31
CA ASP A 291 7.80 18.92 -27.14
C ASP A 291 6.32 18.96 -27.54
N HIS A 292 5.52 18.05 -26.99
CA HIS A 292 4.10 17.93 -27.28
C HIS A 292 3.36 17.25 -26.12
N GLN A 293 2.09 17.59 -25.91
CA GLN A 293 1.27 17.01 -24.84
C GLN A 293 1.18 15.48 -24.96
N ALA A 294 1.09 14.94 -26.18
CA ALA A 294 1.06 13.50 -26.44
C ALA A 294 2.33 12.81 -25.92
N TYR A 295 3.52 13.38 -26.17
CA TYR A 295 4.77 12.84 -25.68
C TYR A 295 4.84 12.86 -24.16
N ARG A 296 4.52 14.01 -23.56
CA ARG A 296 4.50 14.16 -22.09
C ARG A 296 3.54 13.15 -21.46
N ARG A 297 2.37 12.91 -22.07
CA ARG A 297 1.42 11.90 -21.58
C ARG A 297 2.01 10.50 -21.58
N VAL A 298 2.64 10.08 -22.68
CA VAL A 298 3.28 8.75 -22.77
C VAL A 298 4.40 8.63 -21.74
N ASN A 299 5.30 9.60 -21.68
CA ASN A 299 6.41 9.63 -20.71
C ASN A 299 5.90 9.55 -19.27
N SER A 300 4.90 10.36 -18.91
CA SER A 300 4.31 10.37 -17.57
C SER A 300 3.64 9.04 -17.20
N VAL A 301 2.98 8.37 -18.15
CA VAL A 301 2.39 7.04 -17.91
C VAL A 301 3.49 6.00 -17.70
N LEU A 302 4.53 6.01 -18.53
CA LEU A 302 5.65 5.08 -18.43
C LEU A 302 6.38 5.24 -17.07
N HIS A 303 6.80 6.45 -16.73
CA HIS A 303 7.49 6.73 -15.47
C HIS A 303 6.61 6.45 -14.25
N GLY A 304 5.32 6.80 -14.33
CA GLY A 304 4.37 6.54 -13.26
C GLY A 304 4.16 5.06 -12.96
N ARG A 305 4.20 4.18 -13.98
CA ARG A 305 4.13 2.72 -13.79
C ARG A 305 5.33 2.17 -13.02
N PHE A 306 6.54 2.58 -13.39
CA PHE A 306 7.73 2.22 -12.61
C PHE A 306 7.65 2.77 -11.19
N ALA A 307 7.21 4.02 -11.02
CA ALA A 307 7.12 4.66 -9.72
C ALA A 307 6.10 3.96 -8.81
N ALA A 308 4.95 3.53 -9.34
CA ALA A 308 3.96 2.77 -8.59
C ALA A 308 4.49 1.38 -8.17
N ALA A 309 5.22 0.69 -9.05
CA ALA A 309 5.77 -0.63 -8.76
C ALA A 309 6.93 -0.59 -7.74
N LEU A 310 7.74 0.47 -7.76
CA LEU A 310 9.04 0.51 -7.07
C LEU A 310 9.15 1.55 -5.97
N TYR A 311 8.07 2.28 -5.65
CA TYR A 311 8.09 3.29 -4.60
C TYR A 311 8.64 2.75 -3.27
N ARG A 312 8.19 1.56 -2.87
CA ARG A 312 8.66 0.93 -1.63
C ARG A 312 10.15 0.60 -1.67
N LEU A 313 10.68 0.16 -2.80
CA LEU A 313 12.12 -0.10 -2.95
C LEU A 313 12.93 1.18 -2.69
N GLY A 314 12.46 2.34 -3.16
CA GLY A 314 13.09 3.64 -2.86
C GLY A 314 13.01 4.04 -1.37
N LEU A 315 11.95 3.62 -0.65
CA LEU A 315 11.83 3.87 0.79
C LEU A 315 12.75 2.97 1.64
N GLU A 316 12.95 1.73 1.19
CA GLU A 316 13.68 0.70 1.95
C GLU A 316 15.17 0.66 1.57
N SER A 317 15.55 1.22 0.42
CA SER A 317 16.91 1.21 -0.10
C SER A 317 17.28 2.54 -0.76
N SER A 318 18.58 2.84 -0.80
CA SER A 318 19.11 3.94 -1.60
C SER A 318 19.37 3.56 -3.06
N ALA A 319 18.93 2.38 -3.51
CA ALA A 319 19.21 1.87 -4.84
C ALA A 319 18.41 2.58 -5.94
N VAL A 320 17.29 3.22 -5.57
CA VAL A 320 16.49 4.05 -6.47
C VAL A 320 16.19 5.37 -5.78
N ASN A 321 16.33 6.48 -6.50
CA ASN A 321 16.05 7.80 -5.97
C ASN A 321 14.54 8.02 -5.74
N THR A 322 14.12 8.03 -4.48
CA THR A 322 12.72 8.27 -4.09
C THR A 322 12.17 9.61 -4.60
N ALA A 323 12.97 10.65 -4.74
CA ALA A 323 12.50 11.95 -5.24
C ALA A 323 12.05 11.86 -6.71
N ASP A 324 12.75 11.05 -7.53
CA ASP A 324 12.39 10.82 -8.92
C ASP A 324 11.08 10.02 -9.01
N LEU A 325 10.91 9.01 -8.14
CA LEU A 325 9.66 8.23 -8.04
C LEU A 325 8.47 9.10 -7.60
N GLN A 326 8.70 9.99 -6.63
CA GLN A 326 7.70 10.96 -6.17
C GLN A 326 7.26 11.89 -7.31
N LEU A 327 8.22 12.46 -8.06
CA LEU A 327 7.90 13.33 -9.18
C LEU A 327 7.17 12.57 -10.30
N ALA A 328 7.58 11.33 -10.58
CA ALA A 328 6.92 10.46 -11.55
C ALA A 328 5.47 10.15 -11.15
N LEU A 329 5.22 9.79 -9.88
CA LEU A 329 3.87 9.58 -9.34
C LEU A 329 3.01 10.83 -9.47
N ARG A 330 3.54 12.01 -9.14
CA ARG A 330 2.77 13.26 -9.21
C ARG A 330 2.25 13.55 -10.62
N ASN A 331 3.04 13.20 -11.62
CA ASN A 331 2.72 13.41 -13.02
C ASN A 331 1.95 12.24 -13.66
N TYR A 332 1.75 11.13 -12.94
CA TYR A 332 1.17 9.90 -13.48
C TYR A 332 -0.34 10.04 -13.71
N PRO A 333 -0.84 10.06 -14.97
CA PRO A 333 -2.25 10.31 -15.23
C PRO A 333 -3.09 9.04 -15.08
N CYS A 334 -3.15 8.49 -13.85
CA CYS A 334 -3.95 7.34 -13.50
C CYS A 334 -5.22 7.72 -12.74
N ARG A 335 -6.26 6.88 -12.86
CA ARG A 335 -7.51 7.00 -12.09
C ARG A 335 -7.57 6.10 -10.88
N GLU A 336 -6.80 5.02 -10.89
CA GLU A 336 -6.78 4.01 -9.84
C GLU A 336 -5.33 3.75 -9.47
N LEU A 337 -5.04 3.74 -8.17
CA LEU A 337 -3.69 3.52 -7.66
C LEU A 337 -3.78 2.63 -6.41
N THR A 338 -3.06 1.51 -6.45
CA THR A 338 -2.91 0.59 -5.32
C THR A 338 -1.43 0.45 -5.00
N LEU A 339 -1.05 0.69 -3.76
CA LEU A 339 0.30 0.40 -3.27
C LEU A 339 0.24 -0.44 -2.00
N CYS A 340 1.21 -1.34 -1.88
CA CYS A 340 1.39 -2.19 -0.71
C CYS A 340 2.68 -1.78 0.04
N PHE A 341 2.50 -1.41 1.30
CA PHE A 341 3.52 -1.06 2.28
C PHE A 341 3.53 -2.05 3.45
N HIS A 342 2.95 -3.24 3.28
CA HIS A 342 2.82 -4.24 4.34
C HIS A 342 4.15 -4.49 5.08
N GLU A 343 4.13 -4.31 6.40
CA GLU A 343 5.28 -4.41 7.30
C GLU A 343 6.50 -3.57 6.86
N CYS A 344 6.28 -2.44 6.16
CA CYS A 344 7.34 -1.53 5.77
C CYS A 344 7.79 -0.68 6.96
N MET A 345 8.94 -1.02 7.55
CA MET A 345 9.49 -0.33 8.72
C MET A 345 9.90 1.12 8.45
N SER A 346 10.17 1.47 7.18
CA SER A 346 10.45 2.85 6.76
C SER A 346 9.18 3.69 6.61
N PHE A 347 7.99 3.08 6.59
CA PHE A 347 6.73 3.76 6.32
C PHE A 347 6.02 4.22 7.60
N GLY A 348 6.41 5.40 8.11
CA GLY A 348 5.73 6.08 9.22
C GLY A 348 4.96 7.33 8.80
N ASN A 349 4.48 8.12 9.77
CA ASN A 349 3.64 9.30 9.48
C ASN A 349 4.29 10.29 8.49
N ARG A 350 5.60 10.55 8.62
CA ARG A 350 6.35 11.44 7.71
C ARG A 350 6.40 10.88 6.28
N ALA A 351 6.66 9.57 6.13
CA ALA A 351 6.73 8.91 4.82
C ALA A 351 5.35 8.89 4.14
N LEU A 352 4.28 8.62 4.89
CA LEU A 352 2.92 8.68 4.37
C LEU A 352 2.53 10.11 3.96
N ALA A 353 2.90 11.14 4.76
CA ALA A 353 2.64 12.53 4.39
C ALA A 353 3.36 12.93 3.09
N ALA A 354 4.65 12.58 2.98
CA ALA A 354 5.43 12.81 1.75
C ALA A 354 4.81 12.06 0.56
N PHE A 355 4.44 10.79 0.72
CA PHE A 355 3.77 10.02 -0.32
C PHE A 355 2.46 10.67 -0.77
N VAL A 356 1.60 11.08 0.17
CA VAL A 356 0.32 11.74 -0.12
C VAL A 356 0.50 13.06 -0.84
N GLU A 357 1.59 13.82 -0.61
CA GLU A 357 1.88 15.08 -1.31
C GLU A 357 2.14 14.87 -2.81
N PHE A 358 2.68 13.72 -3.19
CA PHE A 358 3.06 13.39 -4.57
C PHE A 358 2.07 12.47 -5.30
N LEU A 359 0.93 12.13 -4.69
CA LEU A 359 -0.16 11.45 -5.41
C LEU A 359 -0.66 12.24 -6.64
N PRO A 360 -1.12 11.56 -7.71
CA PRO A 360 -1.76 12.21 -8.85
C PRO A 360 -3.09 12.87 -8.46
N THR A 361 -3.34 14.10 -8.91
CA THR A 361 -4.57 14.83 -8.57
C THR A 361 -5.82 14.33 -9.30
N GLY A 362 -5.65 13.64 -10.44
CA GLY A 362 -6.74 13.03 -11.22
C GLY A 362 -7.25 11.68 -10.70
N LEU A 363 -6.80 11.27 -9.51
CA LEU A 363 -7.10 9.96 -8.94
C LEU A 363 -8.56 9.85 -8.48
N HIS A 364 -9.21 8.75 -8.84
CA HIS A 364 -10.59 8.42 -8.46
C HIS A 364 -10.66 7.35 -7.39
N SER A 365 -9.72 6.41 -7.39
CA SER A 365 -9.60 5.34 -6.39
C SER A 365 -8.18 5.22 -5.87
N LEU A 366 -8.03 5.24 -4.54
CA LEU A 366 -6.77 5.02 -3.85
C LEU A 366 -6.91 3.84 -2.89
N ARG A 367 -6.00 2.86 -2.99
CA ARG A 367 -5.86 1.78 -2.02
C ARG A 367 -4.43 1.76 -1.47
N LEU A 368 -4.30 1.86 -0.15
CA LEU A 368 -3.03 1.76 0.56
C LEU A 368 -3.09 0.62 1.56
N ASP A 369 -2.28 -0.40 1.34
CA ASP A 369 -2.05 -1.43 2.37
C ASP A 369 -0.87 -1.00 3.23
N CYS A 370 -1.14 -0.52 4.45
CA CYS A 370 -0.14 -0.15 5.44
C CYS A 370 -0.13 -1.14 6.62
N THR A 371 -0.59 -2.37 6.42
CA THR A 371 -0.69 -3.37 7.48
C THR A 371 0.66 -3.56 8.16
N GLY A 372 0.72 -3.54 9.48
CA GLY A 372 1.96 -3.79 10.24
C GLY A 372 3.03 -2.70 10.11
N CYS A 373 2.71 -1.53 9.54
CA CYS A 373 3.59 -0.35 9.57
C CYS A 373 3.64 0.25 10.98
N THR A 374 4.49 -0.30 11.84
CA THR A 374 4.54 0.01 13.27
C THR A 374 4.86 1.48 13.61
N ARG A 375 5.45 2.23 12.67
CA ARG A 375 5.74 3.67 12.84
C ARG A 375 4.55 4.59 12.49
N LEU A 376 3.39 4.03 12.17
CA LEU A 376 2.14 4.78 12.01
C LEU A 376 1.42 4.86 13.36
N THR A 377 1.24 6.09 13.85
CA THR A 377 0.60 6.36 15.15
C THR A 377 -0.69 7.14 14.96
N CYS A 378 -0.62 8.31 14.29
CA CYS A 378 -1.76 9.15 13.96
C CYS A 378 -1.47 9.90 12.66
N PRO A 379 -1.85 9.35 11.49
CA PRO A 379 -1.58 9.97 10.19
C PRO A 379 -2.56 11.10 9.82
N LEU A 380 -3.09 11.84 10.80
CA LEU A 380 -4.12 12.87 10.60
C LEU A 380 -3.74 13.89 9.53
N LEU A 381 -2.53 14.45 9.60
CA LEU A 381 -2.08 15.46 8.64
C LEU A 381 -1.95 14.90 7.21
N ALA A 382 -1.49 13.65 7.09
CA ALA A 382 -1.39 12.99 5.79
C ALA A 382 -2.78 12.74 5.20
N LEU A 383 -3.73 12.24 6.01
CA LEU A 383 -5.10 12.03 5.54
C LEU A 383 -5.80 13.36 5.20
N ARG A 384 -5.51 14.44 5.92
CA ARG A 384 -6.01 15.79 5.58
C ARG A 384 -5.51 16.28 4.22
N ALA A 385 -4.27 15.96 3.86
CA ALA A 385 -3.70 16.35 2.57
C ALA A 385 -4.37 15.64 1.37
N LEU A 386 -5.11 14.54 1.60
CA LEU A 386 -5.89 13.87 0.53
C LEU A 386 -7.03 14.76 -0.01
N SER A 387 -7.46 15.79 0.72
CA SER A 387 -8.47 16.77 0.25
C SER A 387 -8.06 17.49 -1.05
N ARG A 388 -6.77 17.50 -1.41
CA ARG A 388 -6.29 18.02 -2.70
C ARG A 388 -6.70 17.15 -3.90
N LEU A 389 -7.09 15.90 -3.67
CA LEU A 389 -7.46 14.93 -4.70
C LEU A 389 -8.95 15.13 -5.05
N ALA A 390 -9.25 16.18 -5.81
CA ALA A 390 -10.62 16.62 -6.08
C ALA A 390 -11.51 15.54 -6.75
N CYS A 391 -10.91 14.56 -7.45
CA CYS A 391 -11.64 13.49 -8.12
C CYS A 391 -11.81 12.21 -7.27
N LEU A 392 -11.29 12.16 -6.04
CA LEU A 392 -11.24 10.93 -5.24
C LEU A 392 -12.63 10.51 -4.75
N THR A 393 -13.12 9.38 -5.26
CA THR A 393 -14.45 8.82 -4.92
C THR A 393 -14.38 7.57 -4.06
N LYS A 394 -13.26 6.82 -4.15
CA LYS A 394 -13.04 5.58 -3.40
C LYS A 394 -11.72 5.62 -2.66
N LEU A 395 -11.74 5.38 -1.36
CA LEU A 395 -10.55 5.30 -0.52
C LEU A 395 -10.55 4.01 0.28
N ALA A 396 -9.48 3.23 0.16
CA ALA A 396 -9.24 2.04 0.97
C ALA A 396 -7.90 2.21 1.71
N LEU A 397 -7.95 2.16 3.03
CA LEU A 397 -6.80 2.27 3.91
C LEU A 397 -6.74 1.03 4.79
N ASP A 398 -5.66 0.28 4.71
CA ASP A 398 -5.40 -0.82 5.64
C ASP A 398 -4.33 -0.42 6.64
N PHE A 399 -4.71 -0.28 7.90
CA PHE A 399 -3.82 -0.03 9.03
C PHE A 399 -3.85 -1.20 10.02
N SER A 400 -4.27 -2.39 9.58
CA SER A 400 -4.31 -3.56 10.44
C SER A 400 -2.93 -3.83 11.04
N ARG A 401 -2.87 -4.33 12.28
CA ARG A 401 -1.62 -4.62 13.01
C ARG A 401 -0.69 -3.40 13.20
N CYS A 402 -1.16 -2.17 12.99
CA CYS A 402 -0.43 -0.95 13.36
C CYS A 402 -0.60 -0.70 14.87
N LEU A 403 0.26 -1.33 15.68
CA LEU A 403 0.09 -1.44 17.13
C LEU A 403 0.16 -0.10 17.89
N GLU A 404 0.71 0.95 17.29
CA GLU A 404 0.81 2.27 17.89
C GLU A 404 -0.39 3.18 17.59
N ILE A 405 -1.35 2.71 16.80
CA ILE A 405 -2.62 3.41 16.60
C ILE A 405 -3.53 3.13 17.81
N PHE A 406 -3.79 4.17 18.59
CA PHE A 406 -4.62 4.07 19.81
C PHE A 406 -5.98 4.77 19.71
N ASP A 407 -6.19 5.61 18.70
CA ASP A 407 -7.48 6.27 18.42
C ASP A 407 -7.74 6.44 16.91
N LEU A 408 -9.00 6.72 16.55
CA LEU A 408 -9.44 6.96 15.17
C LEU A 408 -9.48 8.45 14.76
N SER A 409 -8.84 9.35 15.51
CA SER A 409 -8.86 10.80 15.23
C SER A 409 -8.30 11.14 13.84
N MET A 410 -7.42 10.31 13.27
CA MET A 410 -6.87 10.52 11.93
C MET A 410 -7.96 10.59 10.85
N LEU A 411 -9.10 9.93 11.04
CA LEU A 411 -10.22 9.96 10.09
C LEU A 411 -10.88 11.34 9.99
N GLU A 412 -10.67 12.23 10.97
CA GLU A 412 -11.06 13.64 10.89
C GLU A 412 -10.39 14.36 9.72
N GLY A 413 -9.22 13.90 9.27
CA GLY A 413 -8.55 14.43 8.08
C GLY A 413 -9.35 14.24 6.79
N LEU A 414 -10.23 13.25 6.72
CA LEU A 414 -10.99 12.93 5.50
C LEU A 414 -12.18 13.86 5.27
N GLY A 415 -12.57 14.69 6.26
CA GLY A 415 -13.74 15.57 6.18
C GLY A 415 -13.71 16.58 5.02
N GLY A 416 -12.52 16.93 4.53
CA GLY A 416 -12.34 17.84 3.39
C GLY A 416 -12.49 17.21 2.00
N ILE A 417 -12.71 15.89 1.90
CA ILE A 417 -12.83 15.17 0.62
C ILE A 417 -14.30 15.07 0.22
N HIS A 418 -14.88 16.14 -0.33
CA HIS A 418 -16.33 16.21 -0.62
C HIS A 418 -16.82 15.22 -1.68
N THR A 419 -15.92 14.71 -2.53
CA THR A 419 -16.23 13.75 -3.61
C THR A 419 -16.19 12.29 -3.16
N LEU A 420 -15.73 12.01 -1.94
CA LEU A 420 -15.59 10.64 -1.43
C LEU A 420 -16.97 9.99 -1.24
N THR A 421 -17.21 8.86 -1.93
CA THR A 421 -18.46 8.10 -1.87
C THR A 421 -18.30 6.74 -1.16
N GLU A 422 -17.11 6.16 -1.20
CA GLU A 422 -16.81 4.84 -0.63
C GLU A 422 -15.54 4.92 0.21
N LEU A 423 -15.63 4.52 1.49
CA LEU A 423 -14.52 4.39 2.41
C LEU A 423 -14.40 2.95 2.90
N THR A 424 -13.23 2.36 2.78
CA THR A 424 -12.82 1.13 3.47
C THR A 424 -11.67 1.48 4.40
N ALA A 425 -11.81 1.20 5.68
CA ALA A 425 -10.78 1.43 6.68
C ALA A 425 -10.60 0.18 7.54
N GLU A 426 -9.43 -0.45 7.45
CA GLU A 426 -9.11 -1.66 8.17
C GLU A 426 -8.17 -1.33 9.34
N PHE A 427 -8.54 -1.75 10.54
CA PHE A 427 -7.76 -1.60 11.78
C PHE A 427 -7.72 -2.93 12.55
N GLY A 428 -7.80 -4.06 11.84
CA GLY A 428 -7.81 -5.38 12.46
C GLY A 428 -6.54 -5.61 13.27
N MET A 429 -6.66 -6.20 14.46
CA MET A 429 -5.55 -6.49 15.37
C MET A 429 -4.76 -5.25 15.81
N CYS A 430 -5.34 -4.05 15.79
CA CYS A 430 -4.77 -2.86 16.42
C CYS A 430 -5.04 -2.92 17.93
N THR A 431 -4.20 -3.65 18.66
CA THR A 431 -4.47 -4.00 20.07
C THR A 431 -4.53 -2.81 21.03
N SER A 432 -3.92 -1.69 20.66
CA SER A 432 -3.91 -0.45 21.45
C SER A 432 -5.10 0.47 21.14
N LEU A 433 -5.89 0.16 20.10
CA LEU A 433 -7.00 0.99 19.66
C LEU A 433 -8.10 0.99 20.73
N ALA A 434 -8.27 2.14 21.38
CA ALA A 434 -9.17 2.32 22.50
C ALA A 434 -10.25 3.37 22.25
N CYS A 435 -10.03 4.33 21.33
CA CYS A 435 -10.96 5.45 21.12
C CYS A 435 -11.43 5.53 19.66
N CYS A 436 -12.73 5.36 19.43
CA CYS A 436 -13.36 5.45 18.12
C CYS A 436 -14.01 6.81 17.83
N SER A 437 -13.90 7.79 18.73
CA SER A 437 -14.59 9.08 18.61
C SER A 437 -14.23 9.88 17.34
N GLY A 438 -13.07 9.62 16.73
CA GLY A 438 -12.64 10.27 15.48
C GLY A 438 -13.49 9.93 14.24
N LEU A 439 -14.35 8.90 14.30
CA LEU A 439 -15.34 8.61 13.26
C LEU A 439 -16.30 9.77 13.01
N LYS A 440 -16.58 10.61 14.03
CA LYS A 440 -17.34 11.86 13.89
C LYS A 440 -16.69 12.84 12.91
N GLY A 441 -15.40 12.67 12.62
CA GLY A 441 -14.67 13.45 11.64
C GLY A 441 -15.15 13.27 10.20
N LEU A 442 -15.73 12.11 9.89
CA LEU A 442 -16.22 11.76 8.55
C LEU A 442 -17.44 12.59 8.12
N THR A 443 -18.02 13.36 9.04
CA THR A 443 -19.28 14.09 8.86
C THR A 443 -19.06 15.53 8.41
N GLY A 444 -17.81 16.00 8.42
CA GLY A 444 -17.48 17.41 8.40
C GLY A 444 -17.90 18.08 9.72
N GLY A 445 -17.07 18.97 10.27
CA GLY A 445 -17.52 19.81 11.38
C GLY A 445 -18.72 20.67 10.96
N LYS A 446 -19.42 21.29 11.92
CA LYS A 446 -20.61 22.16 11.69
C LYS A 446 -20.46 23.27 10.61
N ALA A 447 -19.26 23.50 10.08
CA ALA A 447 -18.96 24.52 9.09
C ALA A 447 -18.71 23.99 7.65
N GLU A 448 -18.56 22.67 7.43
CA GLU A 448 -18.23 22.13 6.10
C GLU A 448 -19.24 21.05 5.70
N ARG A 449 -20.03 21.38 4.66
CA ARG A 449 -21.17 20.59 4.17
C ARG A 449 -20.77 19.16 3.81
N THR A 450 -21.33 18.20 4.55
CA THR A 450 -21.70 16.82 4.18
C THR A 450 -20.87 16.18 3.06
N THR A 451 -20.00 15.24 3.44
CA THR A 451 -19.39 14.29 2.51
C THR A 451 -20.49 13.54 1.74
N GLY A 452 -20.31 13.34 0.43
CA GLY A 452 -21.19 12.50 -0.39
C GLY A 452 -21.06 11.00 -0.10
N LEU A 453 -20.60 10.63 1.10
CA LEU A 453 -20.22 9.29 1.50
C LEU A 453 -21.48 8.40 1.58
N LYS A 454 -21.47 7.31 0.83
CA LYS A 454 -22.60 6.36 0.71
C LYS A 454 -22.30 5.02 1.34
N SER A 455 -21.05 4.58 1.26
CA SER A 455 -20.61 3.28 1.75
C SER A 455 -19.41 3.42 2.67
N VAL A 456 -19.52 2.79 3.84
CA VAL A 456 -18.42 2.66 4.82
C VAL A 456 -18.23 1.19 5.14
N THR A 457 -16.99 0.71 4.99
CA THR A 457 -16.53 -0.58 5.50
C THR A 457 -15.46 -0.30 6.57
N LEU A 458 -15.68 -0.81 7.77
CA LEU A 458 -14.79 -0.61 8.92
C LEU A 458 -14.48 -1.96 9.56
N ASN A 459 -13.22 -2.31 9.65
CA ASN A 459 -12.77 -3.51 10.37
C ASN A 459 -12.04 -3.11 11.65
N LEU A 460 -12.62 -3.47 12.79
CA LEU A 460 -12.08 -3.30 14.13
C LEU A 460 -11.97 -4.66 14.84
N SER A 461 -11.73 -5.73 14.09
CA SER A 461 -11.59 -7.08 14.63
C SER A 461 -10.34 -7.21 15.50
N ALA A 462 -10.42 -8.05 16.54
CA ALA A 462 -9.34 -8.33 17.49
C ALA A 462 -8.72 -7.06 18.12
N CYS A 463 -9.56 -6.06 18.40
CA CYS A 463 -9.23 -4.84 19.12
C CYS A 463 -9.85 -4.92 20.54
N PRO A 464 -9.10 -5.41 21.54
CA PRO A 464 -9.67 -5.72 22.86
C PRO A 464 -9.98 -4.49 23.71
N CYS A 465 -9.43 -3.33 23.36
CA CYS A 465 -9.51 -2.08 24.14
C CYS A 465 -10.60 -1.11 23.66
N LEU A 466 -11.40 -1.46 22.64
CA LEU A 466 -12.37 -0.56 22.02
C LEU A 466 -13.36 0.03 23.02
N ASP A 467 -13.58 1.35 22.93
CA ASP A 467 -14.63 2.05 23.65
C ASP A 467 -15.99 1.93 22.95
N GLU A 468 -16.95 1.26 23.59
CA GLU A 468 -18.30 1.14 23.04
C GLU A 468 -18.95 2.53 22.85
N ALA A 469 -18.83 3.42 23.83
CA ALA A 469 -19.40 4.76 23.76
C ALA A 469 -18.85 5.61 22.60
N GLY A 470 -17.53 5.54 22.34
CA GLY A 470 -16.89 6.26 21.25
C GLY A 470 -17.28 5.71 19.88
N LEU A 471 -17.36 4.39 19.75
CA LEU A 471 -17.83 3.72 18.53
C LEU A 471 -19.26 4.15 18.19
N LEU A 472 -20.15 4.13 19.18
CA LEU A 472 -21.54 4.56 19.02
C LEU A 472 -21.64 6.01 18.57
N GLN A 473 -20.99 6.92 19.28
CA GLN A 473 -20.98 8.33 18.95
C GLN A 473 -20.47 8.57 17.52
N GLY A 474 -19.46 7.79 17.10
CA GLY A 474 -18.95 7.78 15.74
C GLY A 474 -19.98 7.35 14.70
N LEU A 475 -20.62 6.20 14.92
CA LEU A 475 -21.64 5.64 14.02
C LEU A 475 -22.87 6.53 13.91
N CYS A 476 -23.33 7.14 15.02
CA CYS A 476 -24.41 8.14 15.02
C CYS A 476 -24.11 9.33 14.13
N ALA A 477 -22.84 9.74 14.14
CA ALA A 477 -22.42 10.97 13.50
C ALA A 477 -22.35 10.77 11.99
N LEU A 478 -22.05 9.55 11.51
CA LEU A 478 -21.85 9.25 10.09
C LEU A 478 -22.91 9.93 9.21
N PRO A 479 -22.51 10.46 8.04
CA PRO A 479 -23.45 11.06 7.09
C PRO A 479 -24.55 10.05 6.73
N ALA A 480 -25.61 10.50 6.07
CA ALA A 480 -26.71 9.66 5.61
C ALA A 480 -26.24 8.58 4.59
N ILE A 481 -25.56 7.54 5.09
CA ILE A 481 -24.99 6.43 4.34
C ILE A 481 -26.09 5.43 3.97
N THR A 482 -25.84 4.69 2.90
CA THR A 482 -26.75 3.65 2.40
C THR A 482 -26.18 2.25 2.63
N SER A 483 -24.87 2.11 2.83
CA SER A 483 -24.22 0.82 3.10
C SER A 483 -23.23 0.94 4.25
N LEU A 484 -23.37 0.08 5.25
CA LEU A 484 -22.43 -0.06 6.37
C LEU A 484 -22.00 -1.51 6.49
N SER A 485 -20.69 -1.74 6.50
CA SER A 485 -20.08 -3.01 6.90
C SER A 485 -19.16 -2.79 8.09
N LEU A 486 -19.38 -3.53 9.17
CA LEU A 486 -18.63 -3.41 10.41
C LEU A 486 -18.16 -4.78 10.90
N ASP A 487 -16.85 -4.98 11.00
CA ASP A 487 -16.28 -6.19 11.61
C ASP A 487 -15.74 -5.87 13.01
N LEU A 488 -16.32 -6.51 14.03
CA LEU A 488 -15.92 -6.43 15.44
C LEU A 488 -15.42 -7.77 15.97
N SER A 489 -15.15 -8.75 15.10
CA SER A 489 -14.84 -10.13 15.48
C SER A 489 -13.68 -10.20 16.49
N GLY A 490 -13.87 -10.92 17.60
CA GLY A 490 -12.86 -11.07 18.64
C GLY A 490 -12.58 -9.82 19.48
N SER A 491 -13.36 -8.75 19.30
CA SER A 491 -13.28 -7.53 20.12
C SER A 491 -14.24 -7.61 21.33
N ASN A 492 -13.97 -6.82 22.36
CA ASN A 492 -14.70 -6.89 23.65
C ASN A 492 -15.95 -5.99 23.70
N VAL A 493 -16.70 -5.86 22.60
CA VAL A 493 -17.84 -4.94 22.50
C VAL A 493 -19.15 -5.61 22.95
N ALA A 494 -20.01 -4.90 23.69
CA ALA A 494 -21.40 -5.28 23.89
C ALA A 494 -22.28 -4.62 22.82
N LEU A 495 -23.15 -5.39 22.16
CA LEU A 495 -23.91 -4.92 20.98
C LEU A 495 -25.25 -4.26 21.30
N SER A 496 -25.69 -4.32 22.56
CA SER A 496 -27.01 -3.86 22.98
C SER A 496 -27.26 -2.38 22.77
N THR A 497 -26.20 -1.58 22.70
CA THR A 497 -26.27 -0.12 22.58
C THR A 497 -26.15 0.37 21.12
N VAL A 498 -25.64 -0.47 20.21
CA VAL A 498 -25.38 -0.15 18.79
C VAL A 498 -26.66 0.00 17.96
N ALA A 499 -27.72 -0.73 18.31
CA ALA A 499 -28.99 -0.73 17.57
C ALA A 499 -29.66 0.64 17.42
N VAL A 500 -29.70 1.42 18.51
CA VAL A 500 -30.61 2.60 18.63
C VAL A 500 -30.14 3.80 17.79
N HIS A 501 -28.99 3.67 17.13
CA HIS A 501 -28.18 4.79 16.67
C HIS A 501 -27.73 4.68 15.21
N LEU A 502 -28.22 3.67 14.48
CA LEU A 502 -27.89 3.47 13.07
C LEU A 502 -28.66 4.46 12.17
N PRO A 503 -28.06 4.95 11.06
CA PRO A 503 -28.72 5.87 10.15
C PRO A 503 -29.96 5.25 9.49
N ALA A 504 -31.12 5.92 9.58
CA ALA A 504 -32.38 5.49 8.96
C ALA A 504 -32.33 5.38 7.41
N THR A 505 -31.26 5.90 6.80
CA THR A 505 -31.01 5.85 5.35
C THR A 505 -30.37 4.55 4.88
N LEU A 506 -29.95 3.67 5.78
CA LEU A 506 -29.30 2.41 5.45
C LEU A 506 -30.20 1.52 4.59
N VAL A 507 -29.59 0.99 3.53
CA VAL A 507 -30.15 0.01 2.59
C VAL A 507 -29.49 -1.35 2.79
N SER A 508 -28.20 -1.36 3.09
CA SER A 508 -27.41 -2.56 3.37
C SER A 508 -26.69 -2.43 4.70
N LEU A 509 -26.79 -3.45 5.56
CA LEU A 509 -26.08 -3.55 6.83
C LEU A 509 -25.38 -4.91 6.94
N SER A 510 -24.08 -4.90 7.18
CA SER A 510 -23.28 -6.08 7.50
C SER A 510 -22.58 -5.88 8.84
N ILE A 511 -22.76 -6.82 9.78
CA ILE A 511 -22.07 -6.80 11.08
C ILE A 511 -21.49 -8.17 11.37
N SER A 512 -20.18 -8.24 11.58
CA SER A 512 -19.49 -9.44 12.06
C SER A 512 -19.02 -9.26 13.50
N CYS A 513 -19.26 -10.27 14.32
CA CYS A 513 -18.95 -10.33 15.75
C CYS A 513 -18.51 -11.75 16.12
N VAL A 514 -17.77 -12.42 15.22
CA VAL A 514 -17.30 -13.79 15.41
C VAL A 514 -16.41 -13.86 16.66
N ARG A 515 -16.67 -14.83 17.55
CA ARG A 515 -15.93 -15.02 18.82
C ARG A 515 -15.96 -13.81 19.78
N CYS A 516 -16.97 -12.95 19.69
CA CYS A 516 -17.12 -11.86 20.66
C CYS A 516 -17.65 -12.36 22.01
N VAL A 517 -16.80 -12.34 23.03
CA VAL A 517 -17.10 -12.92 24.36
C VAL A 517 -18.17 -12.16 25.16
N ASN A 518 -18.54 -10.95 24.75
CA ASN A 518 -19.53 -10.11 25.44
C ASN A 518 -20.90 -10.06 24.74
N VAL A 519 -21.05 -10.70 23.58
CA VAL A 519 -22.34 -10.82 22.90
C VAL A 519 -23.17 -11.91 23.56
N SER A 520 -24.24 -11.50 24.25
CA SER A 520 -25.10 -12.41 25.02
C SER A 520 -26.55 -12.50 24.51
N ASP A 521 -26.97 -11.52 23.71
CA ASP A 521 -28.27 -11.47 23.05
C ASP A 521 -28.18 -10.88 21.64
N LEU A 522 -29.29 -10.89 20.91
CA LEU A 522 -29.43 -10.28 19.58
C LEU A 522 -30.20 -8.96 19.65
N SER A 523 -30.09 -8.20 20.73
CA SER A 523 -30.78 -6.90 20.89
C SER A 523 -30.41 -5.89 19.80
N ILE A 524 -29.23 -6.05 19.17
CA ILE A 524 -28.82 -5.26 18.01
C ILE A 524 -29.85 -5.29 16.87
N LEU A 525 -30.63 -6.39 16.76
CA LEU A 525 -31.68 -6.56 15.76
C LEU A 525 -32.90 -5.67 15.98
N GLY A 526 -33.04 -5.06 17.16
CA GLY A 526 -34.09 -4.09 17.45
C GLY A 526 -34.14 -2.95 16.41
N CYS A 527 -32.96 -2.56 15.89
CA CYS A 527 -32.83 -1.53 14.85
C CYS A 527 -33.54 -1.90 13.54
N CYS A 528 -33.72 -3.18 13.22
CA CYS A 528 -34.29 -3.60 11.94
C CYS A 528 -35.75 -3.14 11.76
N ARG A 529 -36.46 -2.83 12.87
CA ARG A 529 -37.78 -2.19 12.82
C ARG A 529 -37.73 -0.69 12.53
N GLU A 530 -36.63 -0.05 12.89
CA GLU A 530 -36.43 1.39 12.83
C GLU A 530 -35.69 1.84 11.56
N LEU A 531 -35.24 0.90 10.73
CA LEU A 531 -34.57 1.13 9.45
C LEU A 531 -35.53 0.90 8.26
N PRO A 532 -36.29 1.91 7.81
CA PRO A 532 -37.38 1.73 6.84
C PRO A 532 -36.90 1.42 5.41
N ARG A 533 -35.60 1.54 5.12
CA ARG A 533 -35.01 1.33 3.78
C ARG A 533 -34.15 0.09 3.68
N LEU A 534 -34.00 -0.68 4.75
CA LEU A 534 -33.08 -1.82 4.81
C LEU A 534 -33.60 -2.97 3.93
N THR A 535 -32.85 -3.31 2.89
CA THR A 535 -33.17 -4.41 1.96
C THR A 535 -32.18 -5.58 2.06
N ALA A 536 -30.96 -5.35 2.57
CA ALA A 536 -29.95 -6.39 2.76
C ALA A 536 -29.39 -6.36 4.19
N LEU A 537 -29.39 -7.52 4.85
CA LEU A 537 -28.86 -7.70 6.20
C LEU A 537 -27.93 -8.92 6.25
N ALA A 538 -26.67 -8.72 6.63
CA ALA A 538 -25.72 -9.79 6.88
C ALA A 538 -25.22 -9.70 8.33
N LEU A 539 -25.28 -10.81 9.07
CA LEU A 539 -24.91 -10.87 10.48
C LEU A 539 -24.13 -12.14 10.77
N ASP A 540 -22.93 -11.99 11.30
CA ASP A 540 -22.10 -13.12 11.69
C ASP A 540 -21.82 -13.05 13.20
N PHE A 541 -22.43 -13.97 13.95
CA PHE A 541 -22.21 -14.16 15.38
C PHE A 541 -21.64 -15.55 15.67
N ALA A 542 -20.95 -16.16 14.71
CA ALA A 542 -20.38 -17.49 14.90
C ALA A 542 -19.46 -17.53 16.13
N MET A 543 -19.51 -18.64 16.86
CA MET A 543 -18.69 -18.90 18.06
C MET A 543 -18.88 -17.88 19.20
N CYS A 544 -20.03 -17.20 19.29
CA CYS A 544 -20.39 -16.36 20.45
C CYS A 544 -20.92 -17.23 21.60
N GLU A 545 -20.04 -17.65 22.52
CA GLU A 545 -20.38 -18.63 23.57
C GLU A 545 -21.45 -18.17 24.57
N LYS A 546 -21.57 -16.86 24.82
CA LYS A 546 -22.58 -16.31 25.73
C LYS A 546 -23.96 -16.17 25.09
N LEU A 547 -24.04 -16.21 23.76
CA LEU A 547 -25.30 -16.07 23.04
C LEU A 547 -26.15 -17.33 23.25
N ALA A 548 -27.25 -17.18 23.99
CA ALA A 548 -28.10 -18.30 24.40
C ALA A 548 -29.54 -18.23 23.87
N ASP A 549 -29.94 -17.10 23.30
CA ASP A 549 -31.28 -16.90 22.77
C ASP A 549 -31.26 -16.38 21.33
N SER A 550 -31.96 -17.10 20.44
CA SER A 550 -32.15 -16.69 19.04
C SER A 550 -33.47 -15.96 18.81
N SER A 551 -34.31 -15.75 19.83
CA SER A 551 -35.65 -15.17 19.69
C SER A 551 -35.66 -13.76 19.09
N GLY A 552 -34.57 -13.01 19.26
CA GLY A 552 -34.35 -11.71 18.63
C GLY A 552 -34.44 -11.72 17.10
N LEU A 553 -34.19 -12.88 16.46
CA LEU A 553 -34.36 -13.07 15.02
C LEU A 553 -35.80 -12.83 14.53
N ARG A 554 -36.80 -12.94 15.41
CA ARG A 554 -38.21 -12.62 15.09
C ARG A 554 -38.39 -11.18 14.65
N VAL A 555 -37.54 -10.26 15.13
CA VAL A 555 -37.58 -8.85 14.75
C VAL A 555 -37.21 -8.68 13.27
N VAL A 556 -36.22 -9.43 12.80
CA VAL A 556 -35.79 -9.45 11.40
C VAL A 556 -36.84 -10.08 10.50
N ALA A 557 -37.52 -11.14 10.96
CA ALA A 557 -38.62 -11.76 10.22
C ALA A 557 -39.81 -10.81 9.97
N ALA A 558 -39.95 -9.77 10.78
CA ALA A 558 -40.99 -8.77 10.69
C ALA A 558 -40.57 -7.50 9.91
N ALA A 559 -39.34 -7.44 9.37
CA ALA A 559 -38.87 -6.31 8.58
C ALA A 559 -39.55 -6.32 7.18
N PRO A 560 -40.35 -5.29 6.83
CA PRO A 560 -41.23 -5.35 5.67
C PRO A 560 -40.53 -5.24 4.31
N PHE A 561 -39.33 -4.67 4.25
CA PHE A 561 -38.61 -4.38 3.00
C PHE A 561 -37.35 -5.23 2.80
N LEU A 562 -37.09 -6.20 3.70
CA LEU A 562 -35.89 -7.02 3.63
C LEU A 562 -36.00 -8.03 2.48
N ALA A 563 -35.07 -7.95 1.53
CA ALA A 563 -35.00 -8.80 0.35
C ALA A 563 -33.91 -9.88 0.45
N SER A 564 -32.81 -9.57 1.15
CA SER A 564 -31.69 -10.49 1.38
C SER A 564 -31.32 -10.54 2.86
N VAL A 565 -31.13 -11.75 3.38
CA VAL A 565 -30.71 -11.96 4.77
C VAL A 565 -29.70 -13.10 4.84
N SER A 566 -28.58 -12.87 5.52
CA SER A 566 -27.58 -13.88 5.84
C SER A 566 -27.26 -13.79 7.34
N ILE A 567 -27.50 -14.85 8.10
CA ILE A 567 -27.23 -14.90 9.53
C ILE A 567 -26.48 -16.19 9.84
N ASP A 568 -25.32 -16.04 10.48
CA ASP A 568 -24.49 -17.14 10.97
C ASP A 568 -24.43 -17.12 12.50
N LEU A 569 -24.97 -18.16 13.13
CA LEU A 569 -24.88 -18.43 14.57
C LEU A 569 -24.12 -19.74 14.84
N SER A 570 -23.35 -20.23 13.87
CA SER A 570 -22.65 -21.52 13.97
C SER A 570 -21.66 -21.52 15.12
N GLY A 571 -21.59 -22.65 15.85
CA GLY A 571 -20.70 -22.76 17.01
C GLY A 571 -21.19 -22.05 18.28
N CYS A 572 -22.33 -21.33 18.26
CA CYS A 572 -23.00 -20.87 19.48
C CYS A 572 -23.61 -22.07 20.21
N THR A 573 -22.89 -22.63 21.18
CA THR A 573 -23.21 -23.91 21.84
C THR A 573 -24.55 -23.92 22.58
N ARG A 574 -25.08 -22.74 22.93
CA ARG A 574 -26.37 -22.55 23.61
C ARG A 574 -27.53 -22.29 22.65
N ILE A 575 -27.26 -22.15 21.36
CA ILE A 575 -28.26 -21.97 20.30
C ILE A 575 -28.50 -23.30 19.59
N SER A 576 -29.77 -23.60 19.30
CA SER A 576 -30.14 -24.79 18.51
C SER A 576 -29.47 -24.78 17.14
N LYS A 577 -28.92 -25.92 16.72
CA LYS A 577 -28.29 -26.11 15.38
C LYS A 577 -29.19 -25.71 14.22
N LYS A 578 -30.51 -25.82 14.38
CA LYS A 578 -31.49 -25.42 13.36
C LYS A 578 -31.50 -23.91 13.09
N CYS A 579 -31.03 -23.09 14.04
CA CYS A 579 -30.95 -21.63 13.90
C CYS A 579 -29.55 -21.17 13.45
N TRP A 580 -28.59 -22.09 13.23
CA TRP A 580 -27.20 -21.72 12.97
C TRP A 580 -26.98 -21.01 11.64
N LYS A 581 -27.78 -21.30 10.62
CA LYS A 581 -27.66 -20.68 9.31
C LYS A 581 -29.03 -20.23 8.85
N VAL A 582 -29.12 -18.97 8.49
CA VAL A 582 -30.27 -18.38 7.80
C VAL A 582 -29.72 -17.69 6.56
N ASP A 583 -30.10 -18.14 5.38
CA ASP A 583 -29.60 -17.65 4.10
C ASP A 583 -30.68 -16.94 3.25
N SER A 584 -31.92 -16.93 3.75
CA SER A 584 -33.09 -16.41 3.04
C SER A 584 -34.18 -15.97 4.01
N VAL A 585 -35.04 -15.05 3.56
CA VAL A 585 -36.15 -14.52 4.35
C VAL A 585 -37.20 -15.63 4.60
N GLU A 586 -37.32 -16.57 3.67
CA GLU A 586 -38.17 -17.75 3.77
C GLU A 586 -37.69 -18.69 4.89
N ASN A 587 -36.38 -18.96 4.96
CA ASN A 587 -35.77 -19.75 6.04
C ASN A 587 -36.06 -19.10 7.41
N LEU A 588 -35.92 -17.78 7.47
CA LEU A 588 -36.19 -17.02 8.69
C LEU A 588 -37.67 -17.07 9.11
N LYS A 589 -38.60 -16.96 8.16
CA LYS A 589 -40.05 -17.08 8.42
C LYS A 589 -40.44 -18.50 8.83
N ALA A 590 -39.79 -19.52 8.26
CA ALA A 590 -40.02 -20.93 8.62
C ALA A 590 -39.56 -21.26 10.05
N LEU A 591 -38.51 -20.59 10.56
CA LEU A 591 -38.07 -20.72 11.95
C LEU A 591 -39.06 -20.10 12.95
N TYR A 592 -39.88 -19.13 12.51
CA TYR A 592 -40.84 -18.41 13.35
C TYR A 592 -42.21 -18.22 12.67
N PRO A 593 -42.96 -19.31 12.43
CA PRO A 593 -44.27 -19.25 11.78
C PRO A 593 -45.29 -18.51 12.66
N GLY A 594 -45.98 -17.49 12.12
CA GLY A 594 -47.03 -16.75 12.81
C GLY A 594 -46.71 -15.28 13.20
N SER A 595 -45.58 -14.73 12.76
CA SER A 595 -45.24 -13.31 12.99
C SER A 595 -45.96 -12.32 12.04
N SER A 596 -46.70 -12.82 11.05
CA SER A 596 -47.57 -12.01 10.19
C SER A 596 -48.95 -11.84 10.83
N GLY A 597 -49.10 -10.79 11.65
CA GLY A 597 -50.41 -10.24 12.01
C GLY A 597 -51.00 -10.71 13.35
N SER A 598 -50.57 -10.09 14.45
CA SER A 598 -51.51 -9.55 15.43
C SER A 598 -50.88 -8.39 16.18
N ALA A 599 -51.51 -7.22 16.08
CA ALA A 599 -51.29 -6.13 17.02
C ALA A 599 -51.99 -6.52 18.33
N SER A 600 -51.34 -7.32 19.18
CA SER A 600 -51.80 -7.46 20.56
C SER A 600 -51.43 -6.18 21.31
N ARG A 601 -52.46 -5.39 21.64
CA ARG A 601 -52.39 -4.23 22.54
C ARG A 601 -51.57 -4.57 23.79
N PRO A 602 -50.73 -3.65 24.31
CA PRO A 602 -50.14 -3.82 25.63
C PRO A 602 -51.26 -3.90 26.66
N ASN A 603 -51.14 -4.86 27.57
CA ASN A 603 -52.09 -5.04 28.66
C ASN A 603 -52.05 -3.78 29.54
N SER A 604 -53.15 -3.04 29.53
CA SER A 604 -53.36 -1.83 30.32
C SER A 604 -53.40 -2.17 31.80
N ARG A 605 -52.33 -1.84 32.52
CA ARG A 605 -52.42 -1.32 33.89
C ARG A 605 -51.70 0.03 33.94
N ALA A 606 -52.23 0.98 33.18
CA ALA A 606 -52.09 2.38 33.49
C ALA A 606 -53.10 2.70 34.60
N SER A 607 -52.60 2.98 35.80
CA SER A 607 -53.35 3.71 36.82
C SER A 607 -52.85 5.14 36.83
N GLY A 608 -53.72 6.06 36.41
CA GLY A 608 -53.78 7.44 36.87
C GLY A 608 -52.70 8.40 36.41
N CYS A 609 -52.95 9.07 35.29
CA CYS A 609 -52.44 10.43 35.09
C CYS A 609 -53.35 11.38 35.87
N ALA A 610 -52.81 12.07 36.87
CA ALA A 610 -53.41 13.29 37.42
C ALA A 610 -52.28 14.29 37.70
N ALA A 611 -52.40 15.44 37.05
CA ALA A 611 -51.51 16.57 37.20
C ALA A 611 -51.46 17.07 38.65
N VAL A 612 -50.25 17.18 39.20
CA VAL A 612 -49.95 18.10 40.31
C VAL A 612 -48.59 18.71 40.04
N ARG A 613 -48.60 19.99 39.65
CA ARG A 613 -47.45 20.89 39.87
C ARG A 613 -47.20 20.93 41.38
N LYS A 614 -46.04 20.47 41.82
CA LYS A 614 -45.47 20.84 43.12
C LYS A 614 -43.98 21.09 42.95
N ASP A 615 -43.62 22.35 43.11
CA ASP A 615 -42.30 22.80 43.46
C ASP A 615 -41.79 22.01 44.67
N ILE A 616 -40.70 21.26 44.48
CA ILE A 616 -39.85 20.77 45.56
C ILE A 616 -38.42 21.06 45.15
N SER A 617 -37.87 22.08 45.78
CA SER A 617 -36.45 22.43 45.78
C SER A 617 -35.66 21.28 46.43
N LEU A 618 -34.74 20.67 45.68
CA LEU A 618 -33.69 19.81 46.23
C LEU A 618 -32.37 20.58 46.26
N PRO A 619 -31.53 20.36 47.28
CA PRO A 619 -30.41 21.25 47.61
C PRO A 619 -29.28 21.14 46.57
N ALA A 620 -28.65 22.29 46.31
CA ALA A 620 -27.49 22.42 45.45
C ALA A 620 -26.37 21.46 45.90
N LEU A 621 -26.12 20.43 45.09
CA LEU A 621 -24.83 19.77 45.05
C LEU A 621 -23.83 20.81 44.52
N GLY A 622 -22.96 21.28 45.41
CA GLY A 622 -21.89 22.21 45.09
C GLY A 622 -21.01 21.69 43.94
N PRO A 623 -20.27 22.59 43.27
CA PRO A 623 -19.47 22.23 42.11
C PRO A 623 -18.50 21.09 42.44
N PRO A 624 -18.22 20.19 41.49
CA PRO A 624 -17.27 19.11 41.70
C PRO A 624 -15.95 19.70 42.17
N ARG A 625 -15.43 19.17 43.29
CA ARG A 625 -14.10 19.53 43.79
C ARG A 625 -13.10 19.35 42.65
N GLN A 626 -12.55 20.45 42.16
CA GLN A 626 -11.42 20.46 41.24
C GLN A 626 -10.31 19.60 41.85
N SER A 627 -9.96 18.47 41.21
CA SER A 627 -8.69 17.82 41.51
C SER A 627 -7.59 18.80 41.13
N ALA A 628 -6.67 19.06 42.05
CA ALA A 628 -5.52 19.92 41.81
C ALA A 628 -4.82 19.54 40.50
N ARG A 629 -4.68 20.49 39.56
CA ARG A 629 -3.91 20.30 38.33
C ARG A 629 -2.49 19.89 38.71
N ALA A 630 -2.04 18.73 38.22
CA ALA A 630 -0.61 18.40 38.21
C ALA A 630 0.10 19.40 37.28
N GLY A 631 1.19 20.01 37.76
CA GLY A 631 2.04 20.88 36.92
C GLY A 631 2.69 20.08 35.79
N ARG A 632 3.24 20.75 34.78
CA ARG A 632 3.88 20.12 33.61
C ARG A 632 5.26 20.68 33.36
N ILE A 633 6.21 19.81 33.03
CA ILE A 633 7.53 20.20 32.54
C ILE A 633 7.73 19.75 31.09
N PHE A 634 8.64 20.42 30.40
CA PHE A 634 9.03 20.13 29.02
C PHE A 634 10.52 19.85 29.00
N ILE A 635 10.91 18.69 28.49
CA ILE A 635 12.32 18.33 28.28
C ILE A 635 12.57 18.43 26.78
N GLY A 636 13.58 19.21 26.39
CA GLY A 636 13.81 19.49 24.97
C GLY A 636 15.19 20.07 24.69
N ASN A 637 15.40 20.46 23.44
CA ASN A 637 16.56 21.22 23.06
C ASN A 637 16.28 22.22 21.93
N THR A 638 17.06 23.30 21.90
CA THR A 638 17.20 24.16 20.73
C THR A 638 18.53 23.88 20.06
N ALA A 639 18.64 24.12 18.75
CA ALA A 639 19.87 23.96 18.01
C ALA A 639 20.00 25.02 16.92
N ARG A 640 21.23 25.44 16.64
CA ARG A 640 21.59 26.30 15.51
C ARG A 640 22.83 25.78 14.82
N MET A 641 22.81 25.83 13.49
CA MET A 641 23.96 25.46 12.66
C MET A 641 25.08 26.47 12.87
N CYS A 642 26.30 26.00 13.08
CA CYS A 642 27.49 26.86 13.04
C CYS A 642 27.98 26.99 11.60
N GLU A 643 28.46 28.17 11.22
CA GLU A 643 28.97 28.43 9.87
C GLU A 643 30.30 27.68 9.58
N ASP A 644 30.98 27.21 10.63
CA ASP A 644 32.27 26.52 10.54
C ASP A 644 32.13 24.99 10.43
N LEU A 645 32.84 24.37 9.48
CA LEU A 645 32.98 22.91 9.38
C LEU A 645 33.96 22.36 10.46
N ASP A 646 33.83 21.08 10.79
CA ASP A 646 34.84 20.36 11.59
C ASP A 646 36.07 19.98 10.75
N SER A 647 37.12 19.46 11.38
CA SER A 647 38.37 19.06 10.72
C SER A 647 38.23 17.91 9.71
N LYS A 648 37.02 17.33 9.58
CA LYS A 648 36.66 16.30 8.60
C LYS A 648 35.60 16.81 7.59
N GLY A 649 35.37 18.12 7.53
CA GLY A 649 34.44 18.75 6.57
C GLY A 649 32.95 18.62 6.93
N ARG A 650 32.59 18.25 8.17
CA ARG A 650 31.20 18.08 8.60
C ARG A 650 30.67 19.32 9.30
N VAL A 651 29.40 19.63 9.08
CA VAL A 651 28.70 20.76 9.72
C VAL A 651 28.61 20.57 11.24
N ARG A 652 28.96 21.61 12.01
CA ARG A 652 28.81 21.63 13.47
C ARG A 652 27.55 22.35 13.91
N TRP A 653 27.00 21.93 15.05
CA TRP A 653 25.80 22.50 15.65
C TRP A 653 26.10 22.99 17.06
N ALA A 654 25.57 24.17 17.41
CA ALA A 654 25.50 24.66 18.77
C ALA A 654 24.07 24.44 19.29
N TRP A 655 23.93 23.68 20.36
CA TRP A 655 22.62 23.27 20.86
C TRP A 655 22.52 23.43 22.38
N THR A 656 21.31 23.72 22.85
CA THR A 656 20.99 23.93 24.27
C THR A 656 19.93 22.94 24.67
N PHE A 657 20.28 22.00 25.56
CA PHE A 657 19.31 21.18 26.27
C PHE A 657 18.62 22.00 27.34
N TYR A 658 17.32 21.81 27.55
CA TYR A 658 16.55 22.48 28.60
C TYR A 658 15.52 21.57 29.27
N VAL A 659 15.20 21.90 30.53
CA VAL A 659 13.94 21.52 31.17
C VAL A 659 13.19 22.80 31.54
N ARG A 660 11.99 23.00 31.00
CA ARG A 660 11.16 24.22 31.14
C ARG A 660 9.75 23.87 31.64
N GLY A 661 8.92 24.88 31.88
CA GLY A 661 7.57 24.72 32.46
C GLY A 661 7.58 24.86 33.99
N ASP A 662 6.87 23.98 34.70
CA ASP A 662 6.72 23.99 36.16
C ASP A 662 7.96 23.48 36.92
N VAL A 663 9.13 24.03 36.59
CA VAL A 663 10.44 23.60 37.10
C VAL A 663 10.68 23.93 38.57
N GLN A 664 9.81 24.72 39.22
CA GLN A 664 9.86 24.98 40.66
C GLN A 664 9.80 23.70 41.50
N HIS A 665 9.26 22.60 40.95
CA HIS A 665 9.18 21.28 41.57
C HIS A 665 10.41 20.39 41.33
N VAL A 666 11.33 20.80 40.46
CA VAL A 666 12.54 20.04 40.12
C VAL A 666 13.68 20.41 41.08
N LYS A 667 14.35 19.39 41.62
CA LYS A 667 15.49 19.52 42.55
C LYS A 667 16.82 19.58 41.81
N ALA A 668 17.02 18.69 40.84
CA ALA A 668 18.20 18.60 40.01
C ALA A 668 17.88 17.82 38.73
N VAL A 669 18.60 18.09 37.65
CA VAL A 669 18.54 17.31 36.40
C VAL A 669 19.92 16.74 36.12
N THR A 670 20.03 15.45 35.84
CA THR A 670 21.30 14.80 35.49
C THR A 670 21.21 14.31 34.05
N LEU A 671 22.18 14.71 33.22
CA LEU A 671 22.32 14.33 31.82
C LEU A 671 23.46 13.35 31.68
N HIS A 672 23.24 12.24 30.97
CA HIS A 672 24.29 11.34 30.53
C HIS A 672 24.44 11.48 29.01
N LEU A 673 25.54 12.10 28.61
CA LEU A 673 25.94 12.38 27.24
C LEU A 673 26.85 11.26 26.73
N HIS A 674 27.08 11.24 25.42
CA HIS A 674 28.00 10.31 24.78
C HIS A 674 29.42 10.43 25.35
N GLU A 675 30.16 9.33 25.42
CA GLU A 675 31.49 9.22 26.06
C GLU A 675 32.57 10.14 25.46
N THR A 676 32.33 10.64 24.24
CA THR A 676 33.22 11.58 23.54
C THR A 676 33.15 13.01 24.08
N PHE A 677 32.19 13.34 24.96
CA PHE A 677 32.11 14.64 25.62
C PHE A 677 33.03 14.69 26.85
N LYS A 678 33.71 15.83 27.03
CA LYS A 678 34.41 16.11 28.29
C LYS A 678 33.37 16.29 29.41
N ASP A 679 33.47 15.44 30.43
CA ASP A 679 32.50 15.27 31.52
C ASP A 679 31.12 14.80 30.99
N PRO A 680 30.99 13.51 30.60
CA PRO A 680 29.79 13.00 29.94
C PRO A 680 28.58 12.94 30.87
N VAL A 681 28.76 13.02 32.20
CA VAL A 681 27.65 13.14 33.16
C VAL A 681 27.61 14.55 33.71
N ARG A 682 26.53 15.30 33.40
CA ARG A 682 26.35 16.69 33.85
C ARG A 682 25.13 16.84 34.73
N GLN A 683 25.31 17.47 35.88
CA GLN A 683 24.21 17.76 36.80
C GLN A 683 23.88 19.26 36.79
N LEU A 684 22.63 19.58 36.44
CA LEU A 684 22.10 20.94 36.37
C LEU A 684 21.36 21.27 37.67
N ARG A 685 21.70 22.41 38.27
CA ARG A 685 21.12 22.94 39.51
C ARG A 685 20.87 24.44 39.36
N GLY A 686 19.76 24.94 39.89
CA GLY A 686 19.36 26.35 39.77
C GLY A 686 18.06 26.54 38.95
N PRO A 687 17.61 27.78 38.74
CA PRO A 687 16.27 28.07 38.22
C PRO A 687 16.08 27.77 36.72
N GLY A 688 17.15 27.58 35.94
CA GLY A 688 17.09 27.51 34.48
C GLY A 688 17.25 26.13 33.84
N PHE A 689 17.62 25.07 34.58
CA PHE A 689 17.88 23.69 34.09
C PHE A 689 18.29 23.55 32.60
N GLU A 690 19.31 24.31 32.20
CA GLU A 690 19.77 24.40 30.81
C GLU A 690 21.26 24.09 30.69
N ALA A 691 21.65 23.46 29.58
CA ALA A 691 23.03 23.10 29.29
C ALA A 691 23.36 23.28 27.82
N HIS A 692 24.50 23.92 27.55
CA HIS A 692 24.92 24.34 26.22
C HIS A 692 26.08 23.48 25.72
N PHE A 693 26.02 23.08 24.45
CA PHE A 693 26.97 22.15 23.84
C PHE A 693 27.26 22.52 22.39
N ARG A 694 28.35 21.96 21.87
CA ARG A 694 28.70 21.97 20.45
C ARG A 694 29.09 20.57 20.02
N GLY A 695 28.61 20.12 18.88
CA GLY A 695 28.87 18.77 18.39
C GLY A 695 28.48 18.58 16.93
N TRP A 696 28.72 17.38 16.43
CA TRP A 696 28.32 16.91 15.10
C TRP A 696 27.44 15.67 15.29
N GLY A 697 26.29 15.62 14.62
CA GLY A 697 25.34 14.51 14.73
C GLY A 697 24.47 14.51 16.00
N THR A 698 23.42 13.69 15.96
CA THR A 698 22.42 13.51 17.02
C THR A 698 22.67 12.20 17.78
N PHE A 699 22.24 12.12 19.04
CA PHE A 699 22.36 10.93 19.89
C PHE A 699 21.34 10.98 21.04
N SER A 700 21.09 9.82 21.64
CA SER A 700 20.24 9.66 22.82
C SER A 700 20.90 10.22 24.08
N ILE A 701 20.24 11.14 24.77
CA ILE A 701 20.68 11.69 26.05
C ILE A 701 19.83 11.05 27.15
N GLN A 702 20.43 10.31 28.08
CA GLN A 702 19.67 9.85 29.24
C GLN A 702 19.50 11.01 30.22
N VAL A 703 18.25 11.27 30.61
CA VAL A 703 17.86 12.38 31.47
C VAL A 703 17.23 11.84 32.75
N VAL A 704 17.77 12.25 33.89
CA VAL A 704 17.23 11.94 35.21
C VAL A 704 16.80 13.24 35.89
N VAL A 705 15.49 13.42 36.07
CA VAL A 705 14.91 14.57 36.77
C VAL A 705 14.56 14.16 38.20
N ALA A 706 15.29 14.69 39.18
CA ALA A 706 15.01 14.46 40.59
C ALA A 706 13.99 15.48 41.10
N TRP A 707 12.91 15.02 41.73
CA TRP A 707 11.83 15.89 42.22
C TRP A 707 12.11 16.41 43.64
N LYS A 708 11.63 17.61 43.97
CA LYS A 708 11.71 18.13 45.36
C LYS A 708 10.80 17.37 46.32
N SER A 709 9.71 16.77 45.82
CA SER A 709 8.77 15.92 46.56
C SER A 709 9.31 14.51 46.85
N GLY A 710 10.46 14.13 46.28
CA GLY A 710 11.01 12.78 46.34
C GLY A 710 10.67 11.95 45.10
N GLY A 711 11.53 10.98 44.79
CA GLY A 711 11.48 10.21 43.54
C GLY A 711 12.19 10.89 42.36
N GLU A 712 12.26 10.20 41.24
CA GLU A 712 12.90 10.66 40.01
C GLU A 712 12.14 10.21 38.76
N LEU A 713 12.19 11.02 37.71
CA LEU A 713 11.82 10.63 36.35
C LEU A 713 13.08 10.26 35.59
N ARG A 714 13.12 9.06 35.00
CA ARG A 714 14.16 8.62 34.07
C ARG A 714 13.56 8.56 32.68
N THR A 715 14.16 9.27 31.74
CA THR A 715 13.73 9.29 30.35
C THR A 715 14.94 9.41 29.43
N VAL A 716 14.72 9.23 28.13
CA VAL A 716 15.73 9.42 27.09
C VAL A 716 15.24 10.52 26.16
N TRP A 717 16.07 11.53 25.95
CA TRP A 717 15.82 12.59 24.99
C TRP A 717 16.71 12.38 23.76
N GLU A 718 16.11 12.19 22.59
CA GLU A 718 16.84 12.17 21.34
C GLU A 718 17.22 13.60 20.96
N LEU A 719 18.52 13.91 20.89
CA LEU A 719 19.00 15.23 20.47
C LEU A 719 18.51 15.53 19.05
N GLN A 720 17.91 16.70 18.84
CA GLN A 720 17.40 17.12 17.52
C GLN A 720 18.04 18.42 17.07
N PHE A 721 18.19 18.61 15.75
CA PHE A 721 18.74 19.83 15.16
C PHE A 721 17.70 20.70 14.43
N GLU A 722 16.43 20.29 14.46
CA GLU A 722 15.29 21.08 14.01
C GLU A 722 14.96 22.20 15.04
N ALA A 723 14.03 23.12 14.73
CA ALA A 723 13.63 24.21 15.63
C ALA A 723 13.11 23.70 17.00
N ASP A 724 12.99 24.59 17.99
CA ASP A 724 12.72 24.28 19.42
C ASP A 724 11.76 23.10 19.65
N ALA A 725 12.32 21.92 20.00
CA ALA A 725 11.59 20.66 20.14
C ALA A 725 11.63 20.16 21.59
N SER A 726 10.49 19.70 22.10
CA SER A 726 10.37 19.15 23.45
C SER A 726 9.30 18.08 23.60
N GLN A 727 9.42 17.28 24.65
CA GLN A 727 8.41 16.33 25.12
C GLN A 727 7.89 16.76 26.50
N GLN A 728 6.57 16.63 26.70
CA GLN A 728 5.90 16.99 27.94
C GLN A 728 5.90 15.83 28.96
N PHE A 729 6.12 16.15 30.23
CA PHE A 729 6.01 15.23 31.36
C PHE A 729 5.22 15.87 32.50
N ASP A 730 4.38 15.08 33.17
CA ASP A 730 3.60 15.54 34.32
C ASP A 730 4.44 15.57 35.61
N VAL A 731 4.25 16.61 36.43
CA VAL A 731 4.89 16.74 37.74
C VAL A 731 4.16 15.84 38.74
N PRO A 732 4.87 14.92 39.44
CA PRO A 732 4.24 14.02 40.39
C PRO A 732 3.67 14.77 41.59
N VAL A 733 2.42 14.48 41.94
CA VAL A 733 1.72 15.04 43.10
C VAL A 733 2.34 14.45 44.38
N ALA A 734 2.71 15.31 45.34
CA ALA A 734 3.37 14.88 46.58
C ALA A 734 2.51 13.86 47.35
N GLN A 735 3.04 12.66 47.59
CA GLN A 735 2.41 11.68 48.47
C GLN A 735 2.67 12.05 49.94
N ALA A 736 1.61 12.15 50.74
CA ALA A 736 1.72 12.30 52.19
C ALA A 736 2.47 11.09 52.79
N PRO A 737 3.30 11.27 53.84
CA PRO A 737 4.08 10.18 54.41
C PRO A 737 3.16 9.09 54.98
N LYS A 738 3.44 7.84 54.63
CA LYS A 738 2.70 6.65 55.10
C LYS A 738 2.74 6.59 56.63
N ALA A 739 1.57 6.60 57.26
CA ALA A 739 1.43 6.37 58.69
C ALA A 739 1.99 4.98 59.06
N HIS A 740 2.94 4.96 59.99
CA HIS A 740 3.46 3.74 60.58
C HIS A 740 2.34 2.94 61.26
N VAL A 741 2.18 1.70 60.84
CA VAL A 741 1.42 0.68 61.56
C VAL A 741 2.06 0.49 62.93
N ARG A 742 1.33 0.82 64.00
CA ARG A 742 1.72 0.51 65.38
C ARG A 742 1.68 -1.00 65.57
N ALA A 743 2.86 -1.60 65.68
CA ALA A 743 3.01 -2.95 66.25
C ALA A 743 2.91 -2.87 67.78
N SER A 744 2.24 -3.88 68.31
CA SER A 744 1.87 -4.15 69.70
C SER A 744 3.07 -4.22 70.65
N SER A 745 2.84 -3.70 71.86
CA SER A 745 3.71 -3.73 73.02
C SER A 745 3.76 -5.10 73.70
N VAL A 746 4.96 -5.66 73.89
CA VAL A 746 5.30 -6.65 74.94
C VAL A 746 6.75 -6.36 75.43
N PRO A 747 7.07 -6.52 76.73
CA PRO A 747 7.98 -5.62 77.44
C PRO A 747 9.42 -6.10 77.66
N ARG A 748 10.20 -5.16 78.22
CA ARG A 748 11.62 -5.11 78.59
C ARG A 748 12.21 -6.32 79.35
N GLY A 749 13.50 -6.53 79.12
CA GLY A 749 14.50 -7.07 80.07
C GLY A 749 15.58 -7.89 79.33
N SER A 750 16.88 -7.80 79.56
CA SER A 750 17.77 -6.95 80.37
C SER A 750 19.21 -7.43 80.08
N THR A 751 20.18 -6.53 80.24
CA THR A 751 21.60 -6.77 80.59
C THR A 751 22.48 -7.67 79.72
N VAL A 752 23.56 -7.11 79.14
CA VAL A 752 24.92 -7.71 79.20
C VAL A 752 26.00 -6.60 79.28
N HIS A 753 26.99 -6.87 80.12
CA HIS A 753 28.21 -6.13 80.46
C HIS A 753 29.23 -5.95 79.32
N ARG A 754 30.06 -4.89 79.48
CA ARG A 754 31.51 -4.67 79.14
C ARG A 754 32.26 -5.84 78.48
N GLY A 755 33.14 -5.72 77.48
CA GLY A 755 34.00 -4.68 76.87
C GLY A 755 35.14 -5.44 76.11
N PRO A 756 36.31 -4.88 75.74
CA PRO A 756 36.65 -3.55 75.24
C PRO A 756 37.47 -3.60 73.90
N ASP A 757 37.92 -2.40 73.49
CA ASP A 757 39.13 -2.08 72.72
C ASP A 757 39.10 -1.68 71.21
N VAL A 758 39.90 -0.62 71.01
CA VAL A 758 40.11 0.38 69.96
C VAL A 758 41.45 0.00 69.28
N PRO A 759 41.85 0.37 68.03
CA PRO A 759 41.88 1.77 67.61
C PRO A 759 41.74 2.18 66.13
N ARG A 760 41.46 3.49 66.02
CA ARG A 760 41.63 4.41 64.89
C ARG A 760 43.09 4.55 64.43
N VAL A 761 43.28 4.80 63.13
CA VAL A 761 44.32 5.68 62.54
C VAL A 761 43.69 6.35 61.29
N ARG A 762 43.16 7.59 61.35
CA ARG A 762 43.75 8.91 60.97
C ARG A 762 44.43 8.92 59.58
N ARG A 763 44.16 9.86 58.68
CA ARG A 763 43.81 11.29 58.85
C ARG A 763 42.53 11.70 58.14
#